data_AF-A0A832ALS4-F1
#
_entry.id   AF-A0A832ALS4-F1
#
_cell.length_a   1.000
_cell.length_b   1.000
_cell.length_c   1.000
_cell.angle_alpha   90.00
_cell.angle_beta   90.00
_cell.angle_gamma   90.00
#
_symmetry.space_group_name_H-M   'P 1'
#
loop_
_entity.id
_entity.type
_entity.pdbx_description
1 polymer ?
#
loop_
_entity_poly.entity_id
_entity_poly.type
_entity_poly.pdbx_seq_one_letter_code
_entity_poly.pdbx_strand_id
1 'polypeptide(L)'
;PESWSVAGQARAGAHVVSQSGGAPAYGGTPSDASVVAALKDLKARGLDVMFYPFILMDIAAGNTLPDPWTGAAGQGAYPWRGRITCDPAPGRTGTADKTAAAAIQTDAFFGTAAAADFHLSGEQVIYTGPAEWSYRRMILHYAWLCRAAGGVEAFLVGSELKSLTTLRSAAAVFPVVSQLKDLAADVRTILGADTKISYAADWSEYFGHQPQDGSGDVFFHLDDFWADPHVDFIGIDNYMPLADWRDGDQHLDALAGYPSIYDPAYLRSSIAGGEGYDWYYASAADRDAQIRTPISDSAHGEHWVFRPKDIRNWWLNSHHDRPGGIRSAAATAWAPQSKPVRFTEIGCPAIDRGANQPNVFVDEKSAESARPYFSTGERDDFIQRRFLQAVHQYWNPASPVYQSGSNPVSAVFGDRMVDVAHMHVWSWDARPFPAFPALADVWADSGNWSTGHWINGRMGAAPIDRLVAKLAEGLGAELDVNGLAGHVDGYVLDRPLSAREGIEPLALAFFFQAVESGGGLRFFHKKDAPLTVVDSRRFVVVKPDDPAWRFIRAQETELPMAVRLGYIDAMTDYRHATVEARRLVGGSARQISAEIPMVMDQALARRIAEIWLQEIWLERERAEFTLPPSRISLDPGDMVSFMADGRNRTFRLTAIKDGAGRAASAVAADNSLYTGVPVIERHAATKAPEVMGPAMLECLDLPLLTGEETPHAGYFAAFADPWPGAVAIYRSAEGESYRLNTVIEAPATMGESLEDFASGPVGRWDHGTQLSIRLYGGALQSLDRLPLLAGGNIMAIRNEDGDWEIFQFRTAQLTGENTYTLSGLLRGQFGTGFAMRDPVAAGARLVLVDETLVQADMLLEDVGQSYTYRFGPYGRDMADPVYRDKSHSFSGAGLRPWSPVHVHGHRETGSNDIVLDWIRRTRSGGMSWNLAEVPLGEDEERYEVDILDAGNVRRTLNTTQPLASYTETMQQADWGTLPSQLQVRIAQVSPVYGRGPAVNASLNF
;
A
#
# COMPACT_ATOMS: atom_id res chain seq x y z
N PRO A 1 9.78 -12.25 -11.72
CA PRO A 1 8.66 -11.55 -11.04
C PRO A 1 7.45 -12.47 -10.90
N GLU A 2 6.68 -12.40 -9.81
CA GLU A 2 5.39 -13.06 -9.74
C GLU A 2 4.40 -12.34 -10.67
N SER A 3 3.65 -13.10 -11.47
CA SER A 3 2.62 -12.53 -12.34
C SER A 3 1.43 -12.10 -11.50
N TRP A 4 1.23 -10.79 -11.32
CA TRP A 4 0.07 -10.25 -10.60
C TRP A 4 -1.23 -10.80 -11.21
N SER A 5 -2.09 -11.33 -10.34
CA SER A 5 -3.44 -11.75 -10.69
C SER A 5 -4.38 -11.68 -9.48
N VAL A 6 -5.65 -11.35 -9.74
CA VAL A 6 -6.73 -11.30 -8.75
C VAL A 6 -7.99 -11.88 -9.36
N ALA A 7 -8.61 -12.85 -8.69
CA ALA A 7 -9.84 -13.51 -9.14
C ALA A 7 -9.75 -14.01 -10.60
N GLY A 8 -8.59 -14.54 -10.99
CA GLY A 8 -8.29 -15.04 -12.33
C GLY A 8 -7.99 -13.97 -13.39
N GLN A 9 -8.06 -12.67 -13.05
CA GLN A 9 -7.68 -11.59 -13.95
C GLN A 9 -6.18 -11.34 -13.88
N ALA A 10 -5.50 -11.40 -15.01
CA ALA A 10 -4.09 -11.04 -15.12
C ALA A 10 -3.92 -9.52 -15.30
N ARG A 11 -2.72 -9.01 -15.01
CA ARG A 11 -2.39 -7.57 -15.07
C ARG A 11 -2.83 -6.88 -16.36
N ALA A 12 -2.66 -7.53 -17.51
CA ALA A 12 -3.00 -6.95 -18.82
C ALA A 12 -4.51 -6.77 -19.04
N GLY A 13 -5.36 -7.54 -18.36
CA GLY A 13 -6.82 -7.49 -18.47
C GLY A 13 -7.52 -6.76 -17.31
N ALA A 14 -6.77 -6.28 -16.32
CA ALA A 14 -7.32 -5.61 -15.15
C ALA A 14 -7.82 -4.20 -15.48
N HIS A 15 -8.88 -3.78 -14.79
CA HIS A 15 -9.35 -2.39 -14.87
C HIS A 15 -8.28 -1.44 -14.30
N VAL A 16 -7.93 -0.41 -15.07
CA VAL A 16 -6.97 0.62 -14.65
C VAL A 16 -7.75 1.74 -13.98
N VAL A 17 -7.41 2.00 -12.71
CA VAL A 17 -8.00 3.10 -11.94
C VAL A 17 -7.73 4.45 -12.60
N SER A 18 -8.60 5.42 -12.35
CA SER A 18 -8.43 6.77 -12.87
C SER A 18 -7.16 7.45 -12.32
N GLN A 19 -6.77 8.57 -12.94
CA GLN A 19 -5.57 9.32 -12.58
C GLN A 19 -5.92 10.67 -11.92
N SER A 20 -5.07 11.10 -11.00
CA SER A 20 -5.06 12.44 -10.40
C SER A 20 -3.63 13.00 -10.46
N GLY A 21 -3.45 14.20 -11.01
CA GLY A 21 -2.12 14.82 -11.10
C GLY A 21 -1.09 14.05 -11.95
N GLY A 22 -1.53 13.19 -12.88
CA GLY A 22 -0.65 12.35 -13.72
C GLY A 22 -0.22 11.03 -13.06
N ALA A 23 -0.71 10.72 -11.86
CA ALA A 23 -0.48 9.46 -11.16
C ALA A 23 -1.81 8.71 -10.91
N PRO A 24 -1.79 7.39 -10.67
CA PRO A 24 -3.00 6.65 -10.28
C PRO A 24 -3.68 7.27 -9.04
N ALA A 25 -5.00 7.40 -9.06
CA ALA A 25 -5.77 8.03 -7.99
C ALA A 25 -5.87 7.17 -6.71
N TYR A 26 -5.68 5.85 -6.83
CA TYR A 26 -5.59 4.91 -5.73
C TYR A 26 -4.47 3.90 -5.99
N GLY A 27 -4.03 3.21 -4.93
CA GLY A 27 -3.24 1.99 -5.08
C GLY A 27 -4.05 0.90 -5.76
N GLY A 28 -3.40 0.07 -6.58
CA GLY A 28 -4.02 -1.14 -7.13
C GLY A 28 -4.26 -2.18 -6.03
N THR A 29 -5.22 -3.09 -6.25
CA THR A 29 -5.49 -4.18 -5.30
C THR A 29 -4.30 -5.17 -5.27
N PRO A 30 -3.89 -5.69 -4.09
CA PRO A 30 -2.82 -6.68 -4.00
C PRO A 30 -3.21 -7.99 -4.72
N SER A 31 -2.22 -8.76 -5.20
CA SER A 31 -2.51 -10.07 -5.82
C SER A 31 -3.08 -11.05 -4.79
N ASP A 32 -3.90 -12.00 -5.25
CA ASP A 32 -4.47 -13.06 -4.40
C ASP A 32 -3.38 -13.78 -3.60
N ALA A 33 -2.26 -14.10 -4.26
CA ALA A 33 -1.11 -14.76 -3.64
C ALA A 33 -0.41 -13.88 -2.59
N SER A 34 -0.31 -12.56 -2.81
CA SER A 34 0.25 -11.64 -1.82
C SER A 34 -0.62 -11.58 -0.56
N VAL A 35 -1.95 -11.59 -0.73
CA VAL A 35 -2.90 -11.63 0.39
C VAL A 35 -2.71 -12.93 1.18
N VAL A 36 -2.70 -14.09 0.53
CA VAL A 36 -2.51 -15.39 1.21
C VAL A 36 -1.16 -15.44 1.94
N ALA A 37 -0.08 -14.96 1.31
CA ALA A 37 1.25 -14.91 1.91
C ALA A 37 1.29 -14.01 3.15
N ALA A 38 0.69 -12.80 3.08
CA ALA A 38 0.64 -11.87 4.21
C ALA A 38 -0.14 -12.47 5.39
N LEU A 39 -1.29 -13.10 5.13
CA LEU A 39 -2.08 -13.75 6.19
C LEU A 39 -1.29 -14.87 6.89
N LYS A 40 -0.56 -15.68 6.12
CA LYS A 40 0.28 -16.73 6.69
C LYS A 40 1.44 -16.18 7.51
N ASP A 41 2.11 -15.12 7.05
CA ASP A 41 3.20 -14.47 7.78
C ASP A 41 2.71 -13.86 9.10
N LEU A 42 1.60 -13.12 9.10
CA LEU A 42 1.02 -12.54 10.31
C LEU A 42 0.66 -13.63 11.34
N LYS A 43 0.06 -14.73 10.90
CA LYS A 43 -0.26 -15.87 11.76
C LYS A 43 0.98 -16.59 12.28
N ALA A 44 2.02 -16.74 11.45
CA ALA A 44 3.29 -17.35 11.87
C ALA A 44 3.98 -16.52 12.98
N ARG A 45 3.73 -15.20 13.03
CA ARG A 45 4.16 -14.31 14.11
C ARG A 45 3.28 -14.37 15.37
N GLY A 46 2.21 -15.14 15.35
CA GLY A 46 1.27 -15.28 16.47
C GLY A 46 0.31 -14.10 16.62
N LEU A 47 0.03 -13.36 15.55
CA LEU A 47 -0.94 -12.27 15.55
C LEU A 47 -2.33 -12.78 15.18
N ASP A 48 -3.34 -12.31 15.91
CA ASP A 48 -4.73 -12.44 15.51
C ASP A 48 -5.00 -11.52 14.31
N VAL A 49 -5.68 -12.05 13.29
CA VAL A 49 -5.90 -11.34 12.03
C VAL A 49 -7.39 -11.13 11.80
N MET A 50 -7.81 -9.86 11.73
CA MET A 50 -9.11 -9.46 11.21
C MET A 50 -8.97 -9.11 9.73
N PHE A 51 -9.66 -9.85 8.86
CA PHE A 51 -9.73 -9.52 7.44
C PHE A 51 -10.83 -8.47 7.19
N TYR A 52 -10.42 -7.30 6.71
CA TYR A 52 -11.27 -6.14 6.48
C TYR A 52 -11.30 -5.82 4.98
N PRO A 53 -12.24 -6.37 4.20
CA PRO A 53 -12.45 -6.01 2.80
C PRO A 53 -13.34 -4.76 2.68
N PHE A 54 -12.90 -3.77 1.90
CA PHE A 54 -13.72 -2.59 1.60
C PHE A 54 -13.51 -2.08 0.18
N ILE A 55 -14.38 -1.13 -0.23
CA ILE A 55 -14.39 -0.52 -1.56
C ILE A 55 -13.97 0.95 -1.52
N LEU A 56 -13.30 1.39 -2.58
CA LEU A 56 -12.97 2.79 -2.83
C LEU A 56 -13.76 3.28 -4.05
N MET A 57 -14.19 4.53 -4.02
CA MET A 57 -14.99 5.13 -5.10
C MET A 57 -14.06 5.77 -6.14
N ASP A 58 -13.82 5.09 -7.26
CA ASP A 58 -13.03 5.62 -8.38
C ASP A 58 -13.86 6.50 -9.32
N ILE A 59 -14.25 7.66 -8.80
CA ILE A 59 -15.00 8.68 -9.52
C ILE A 59 -14.08 9.86 -9.79
N ALA A 60 -13.55 9.95 -11.01
CA ALA A 60 -12.71 11.06 -11.42
C ALA A 60 -13.47 12.40 -11.42
N ALA A 61 -12.75 13.48 -11.18
CA ALA A 61 -13.28 14.83 -11.30
C ALA A 61 -13.80 15.10 -12.73
N GLY A 62 -14.93 15.78 -12.84
CA GLY A 62 -15.51 16.16 -14.14
C GLY A 62 -16.27 15.04 -14.87
N ASN A 63 -16.64 13.95 -14.18
CA ASN A 63 -17.58 12.96 -14.73
C ASN A 63 -18.94 13.60 -15.05
N THR A 64 -19.72 12.97 -15.92
CA THR A 64 -21.02 13.49 -16.41
C THR A 64 -22.23 12.75 -15.86
N LEU A 65 -22.03 11.76 -14.98
CA LEU A 65 -23.11 11.01 -14.38
C LEU A 65 -23.92 11.90 -13.43
N PRO A 66 -25.25 11.76 -13.37
CA PRO A 66 -26.05 12.47 -12.39
C PRO A 66 -25.62 12.12 -10.96
N ASP A 67 -25.48 13.11 -10.11
CA ASP A 67 -25.28 12.91 -8.68
C ASP A 67 -26.60 12.45 -8.03
N PRO A 68 -26.67 11.26 -7.42
CA PRO A 68 -27.91 10.73 -6.85
C PRO A 68 -28.46 11.62 -5.73
N TRP A 69 -27.60 12.39 -5.03
CA TRP A 69 -27.97 13.26 -3.91
C TRP A 69 -28.49 14.63 -4.34
N THR A 70 -28.07 15.14 -5.51
CA THR A 70 -28.40 16.50 -5.96
C THR A 70 -29.14 16.54 -7.30
N GLY A 71 -29.08 15.47 -8.08
CA GLY A 71 -29.53 15.36 -9.47
C GLY A 71 -28.78 16.26 -10.45
N ALA A 72 -27.72 16.95 -10.00
CA ALA A 72 -26.87 17.75 -10.85
C ALA A 72 -25.97 16.85 -11.70
N ALA A 73 -25.46 17.39 -12.80
CA ALA A 73 -24.45 16.69 -13.60
C ALA A 73 -23.11 16.67 -12.84
N GLY A 74 -22.53 15.49 -12.72
CA GLY A 74 -21.23 15.25 -12.09
C GLY A 74 -21.36 14.82 -10.63
N GLN A 75 -20.97 13.59 -10.35
CA GLN A 75 -20.79 13.08 -8.99
C GLN A 75 -19.54 13.70 -8.35
N GLY A 76 -19.52 13.81 -7.02
CA GLY A 76 -18.33 14.25 -6.27
C GLY A 76 -17.10 13.42 -6.63
N ALA A 77 -15.92 14.05 -6.68
CA ALA A 77 -14.68 13.37 -7.02
C ALA A 77 -14.19 12.50 -5.84
N TYR A 78 -13.85 11.24 -6.11
CA TYR A 78 -13.31 10.29 -5.13
C TYR A 78 -14.02 10.32 -3.76
N PRO A 79 -15.36 10.16 -3.72
CA PRO A 79 -16.13 10.31 -2.49
C PRO A 79 -15.92 9.11 -1.56
N TRP A 80 -16.31 9.29 -0.30
CA TRP A 80 -16.31 8.20 0.67
C TRP A 80 -17.38 7.15 0.32
N ARG A 81 -17.08 5.87 0.58
CA ARG A 81 -17.98 4.72 0.31
C ARG A 81 -19.35 4.84 1.00
N GLY A 82 -19.41 5.50 2.16
CA GLY A 82 -20.68 5.76 2.85
C GLY A 82 -21.61 6.73 2.12
N ARG A 83 -21.22 7.28 0.96
CA ARG A 83 -22.08 8.06 0.04
C ARG A 83 -22.81 7.22 -1.00
N ILE A 84 -22.50 5.93 -1.13
CA ILE A 84 -23.22 5.04 -2.06
C ILE A 84 -24.68 4.92 -1.61
N THR A 85 -25.61 5.09 -2.54
CA THR A 85 -27.05 5.16 -2.25
C THR A 85 -27.87 4.74 -3.48
N CYS A 86 -29.19 4.70 -3.35
CA CYS A 86 -30.10 4.51 -4.48
C CYS A 86 -30.19 5.77 -5.36
N ASP A 87 -30.61 5.60 -6.61
CA ASP A 87 -30.89 6.72 -7.51
C ASP A 87 -32.38 6.76 -7.89
N PRO A 88 -33.11 7.87 -7.62
CA PRO A 88 -32.68 9.04 -6.83
C PRO A 88 -32.58 8.76 -5.33
N ALA A 89 -31.61 9.39 -4.65
CA ALA A 89 -31.32 9.18 -3.23
C ALA A 89 -32.47 9.59 -2.28
N PRO A 90 -32.48 9.13 -1.01
CA PRO A 90 -33.45 9.58 -0.01
C PRO A 90 -33.53 11.12 0.08
N GLY A 91 -34.75 11.65 0.25
CA GLY A 91 -35.01 13.10 0.30
C GLY A 91 -35.14 13.78 -1.06
N ARG A 92 -34.93 13.06 -2.17
CA ARG A 92 -35.16 13.55 -3.53
C ARG A 92 -36.58 13.29 -4.01
N THR A 93 -37.08 14.19 -4.86
CA THR A 93 -38.32 13.96 -5.60
C THR A 93 -38.19 12.69 -6.44
N GLY A 94 -39.12 11.74 -6.25
CA GLY A 94 -39.10 10.45 -6.96
C GLY A 94 -38.05 9.48 -6.44
N THR A 95 -37.58 9.63 -5.20
CA THR A 95 -36.62 8.70 -4.59
C THR A 95 -37.07 7.25 -4.69
N ALA A 96 -36.10 6.35 -4.89
CA ALA A 96 -36.34 4.91 -4.82
C ALA A 96 -36.54 4.42 -3.38
N ASP A 97 -36.11 5.17 -2.36
CA ASP A 97 -36.32 4.84 -0.95
C ASP A 97 -37.80 4.71 -0.60
N LYS A 98 -38.13 3.77 0.29
CA LYS A 98 -39.49 3.33 0.64
C LYS A 98 -40.29 2.71 -0.53
N THR A 99 -39.62 2.28 -1.61
CA THR A 99 -40.28 1.64 -2.77
C THR A 99 -39.61 0.33 -3.17
N ALA A 100 -40.32 -0.51 -3.93
CA ALA A 100 -39.74 -1.74 -4.48
C ALA A 100 -38.51 -1.51 -5.39
N ALA A 101 -38.32 -0.30 -5.93
CA ALA A 101 -37.15 0.02 -6.74
C ALA A 101 -35.85 -0.01 -5.92
N ALA A 102 -35.88 0.32 -4.63
CA ALA A 102 -34.71 0.22 -3.76
C ALA A 102 -34.23 -1.23 -3.61
N ALA A 103 -35.15 -2.21 -3.55
CA ALA A 103 -34.78 -3.62 -3.52
C ALA A 103 -34.09 -4.05 -4.83
N ILE A 104 -34.64 -3.65 -5.98
CA ILE A 104 -34.05 -3.97 -7.30
C ILE A 104 -32.63 -3.41 -7.44
N GLN A 105 -32.41 -2.15 -7.02
CA GLN A 105 -31.08 -1.53 -7.07
C GLN A 105 -30.10 -2.19 -6.08
N THR A 106 -30.60 -2.56 -4.89
CA THR A 106 -29.81 -3.31 -3.89
C THR A 106 -29.37 -4.65 -4.44
N ASP A 107 -30.28 -5.42 -5.04
CA ASP A 107 -29.99 -6.73 -5.62
C ASP A 107 -28.99 -6.62 -6.78
N ALA A 108 -29.08 -5.55 -7.58
CA ALA A 108 -28.11 -5.29 -8.64
C ALA A 108 -26.69 -4.98 -8.11
N PHE A 109 -26.59 -4.25 -6.99
CA PHE A 109 -25.30 -3.96 -6.34
C PHE A 109 -24.67 -5.22 -5.71
N PHE A 110 -25.47 -6.01 -4.99
CA PHE A 110 -25.01 -7.24 -4.35
C PHE A 110 -24.71 -8.35 -5.36
N GLY A 111 -25.46 -8.41 -6.47
CA GLY A 111 -25.33 -9.45 -7.50
C GLY A 111 -25.86 -10.81 -7.05
N THR A 112 -25.53 -11.85 -7.82
CA THR A 112 -26.09 -13.20 -7.69
C THR A 112 -25.07 -14.30 -7.39
N ALA A 113 -23.79 -13.94 -7.25
CA ALA A 113 -22.74 -14.89 -6.87
C ALA A 113 -23.07 -15.63 -5.55
N ALA A 114 -22.87 -16.94 -5.57
CA ALA A 114 -23.10 -17.85 -4.45
C ALA A 114 -21.79 -18.45 -3.92
N ALA A 115 -21.77 -18.87 -2.65
CA ALA A 115 -20.58 -19.49 -2.05
C ALA A 115 -20.08 -20.73 -2.81
N ALA A 116 -21.00 -21.47 -3.45
CA ALA A 116 -20.71 -22.67 -4.24
C ALA A 116 -20.09 -22.38 -5.62
N ASP A 117 -20.09 -21.13 -6.08
CA ASP A 117 -19.45 -20.73 -7.35
C ASP A 117 -17.92 -20.70 -7.25
N PHE A 118 -17.38 -20.87 -6.04
CA PHE A 118 -15.97 -20.78 -5.73
C PHE A 118 -15.44 -22.12 -5.22
N HIS A 119 -14.21 -22.45 -5.60
CA HIS A 119 -13.47 -23.58 -5.03
C HIS A 119 -11.96 -23.30 -5.03
N LEU A 120 -11.21 -24.09 -4.28
CA LEU A 120 -9.75 -24.00 -4.23
C LEU A 120 -9.10 -25.03 -5.15
N SER A 121 -8.08 -24.59 -5.88
CA SER A 121 -7.07 -25.45 -6.51
C SER A 121 -5.72 -25.13 -5.88
N GLY A 122 -5.32 -25.92 -4.88
CA GLY A 122 -4.22 -25.54 -3.98
C GLY A 122 -4.58 -24.28 -3.20
N GLU A 123 -3.81 -23.20 -3.41
CA GLU A 123 -4.04 -21.88 -2.79
C GLU A 123 -4.75 -20.90 -3.73
N GLN A 124 -5.03 -21.32 -4.96
CA GLN A 124 -5.71 -20.50 -5.95
C GLN A 124 -7.23 -20.60 -5.79
N VAL A 125 -7.89 -19.45 -5.75
CA VAL A 125 -9.36 -19.36 -5.76
C VAL A 125 -9.85 -19.37 -7.21
N ILE A 126 -10.71 -20.34 -7.54
CA ILE A 126 -11.32 -20.49 -8.86
C ILE A 126 -12.79 -20.12 -8.76
N TYR A 127 -13.24 -19.23 -9.65
CA TYR A 127 -14.64 -18.78 -9.75
C TYR A 127 -15.27 -19.27 -11.04
N THR A 128 -16.45 -19.90 -10.95
CA THR A 128 -17.22 -20.44 -12.08
C THR A 128 -18.67 -19.96 -12.12
N GLY A 129 -19.00 -18.92 -11.36
CA GLY A 129 -20.34 -18.34 -11.27
C GLY A 129 -20.67 -17.32 -12.37
N PRO A 130 -21.75 -16.54 -12.18
CA PRO A 130 -22.16 -15.48 -13.11
C PRO A 130 -21.03 -14.49 -13.46
N ALA A 131 -20.99 -14.02 -14.70
CA ALA A 131 -20.00 -13.04 -15.16
C ALA A 131 -20.32 -11.60 -14.68
N GLU A 132 -20.21 -11.37 -13.37
CA GLU A 132 -20.53 -10.10 -12.70
C GLU A 132 -19.37 -9.61 -11.82
N TRP A 133 -19.25 -8.30 -11.59
CA TRP A 133 -18.34 -7.70 -10.61
C TRP A 133 -19.15 -7.08 -9.47
N SER A 134 -19.74 -7.95 -8.66
CA SER A 134 -20.70 -7.59 -7.62
C SER A 134 -20.09 -7.59 -6.22
N TYR A 135 -20.78 -6.95 -5.27
CA TYR A 135 -20.32 -6.90 -3.88
C TYR A 135 -20.23 -8.30 -3.26
N ARG A 136 -21.20 -9.18 -3.52
CA ARG A 136 -21.18 -10.57 -3.01
C ARG A 136 -20.00 -11.35 -3.59
N ARG A 137 -19.74 -11.25 -4.89
CA ARG A 137 -18.59 -11.92 -5.52
C ARG A 137 -17.28 -11.50 -4.87
N MET A 138 -17.10 -10.20 -4.60
CA MET A 138 -15.91 -9.68 -3.93
C MET A 138 -15.73 -10.28 -2.53
N ILE A 139 -16.76 -10.21 -1.67
CA ILE A 139 -16.68 -10.68 -0.29
C ILE A 139 -16.45 -12.20 -0.22
N LEU A 140 -17.16 -12.98 -1.05
CA LEU A 140 -17.00 -14.43 -1.10
C LEU A 140 -15.62 -14.85 -1.62
N HIS A 141 -15.07 -14.16 -2.63
CA HIS A 141 -13.69 -14.38 -3.09
C HIS A 141 -12.68 -14.20 -1.96
N TYR A 142 -12.80 -13.11 -1.19
CA TYR A 142 -11.91 -12.86 -0.05
C TYR A 142 -12.09 -13.87 1.09
N ALA A 143 -13.31 -14.35 1.35
CA ALA A 143 -13.51 -15.44 2.30
C ALA A 143 -12.79 -16.73 1.86
N TRP A 144 -12.80 -17.05 0.56
CA TRP A 144 -12.04 -18.18 0.03
C TRP A 144 -10.51 -17.96 0.07
N LEU A 145 -10.01 -16.74 -0.11
CA LEU A 145 -8.58 -16.43 0.12
C LEU A 145 -8.18 -16.63 1.60
N CYS A 146 -9.03 -16.17 2.53
CA CYS A 146 -8.81 -16.40 3.95
C CYS A 146 -8.80 -17.91 4.27
N ARG A 147 -9.69 -18.69 3.64
CA ARG A 147 -9.68 -20.16 3.76
C ARG A 147 -8.39 -20.77 3.20
N ALA A 148 -7.91 -20.30 2.04
CA ALA A 148 -6.65 -20.75 1.45
C ALA A 148 -5.42 -20.47 2.35
N ALA A 149 -5.46 -19.37 3.12
CA ALA A 149 -4.46 -19.03 4.14
C ALA A 149 -4.61 -19.81 5.46
N GLY A 150 -5.56 -20.77 5.53
CA GLY A 150 -5.85 -21.56 6.72
C GLY A 150 -6.71 -20.85 7.76
N GLY A 151 -7.56 -19.92 7.34
CA GLY A 151 -8.48 -19.15 8.20
C GLY A 151 -7.88 -17.87 8.79
N VAL A 152 -8.74 -17.05 9.38
CA VAL A 152 -8.43 -15.77 10.07
C VAL A 152 -9.20 -15.70 11.40
N GLU A 153 -8.79 -14.83 12.32
CA GLU A 153 -9.48 -14.66 13.61
C GLU A 153 -10.85 -14.03 13.41
N ALA A 154 -10.92 -12.97 12.61
CA ALA A 154 -12.18 -12.32 12.26
C ALA A 154 -12.25 -11.99 10.76
N PHE A 155 -13.46 -11.89 10.23
CA PHE A 155 -13.76 -11.50 8.87
C PHE A 155 -14.94 -10.54 8.84
N LEU A 156 -14.78 -9.40 8.17
CA LEU A 156 -15.84 -8.41 8.03
C LEU A 156 -16.55 -8.58 6.68
N VAL A 157 -17.89 -8.66 6.69
CA VAL A 157 -18.71 -8.76 5.46
C VAL A 157 -18.90 -7.42 4.77
N GLY A 158 -18.41 -6.34 5.38
CA GLY A 158 -18.42 -5.00 4.82
C GLY A 158 -18.07 -3.93 5.85
N SER A 159 -18.03 -2.70 5.37
CA SER A 159 -17.66 -1.53 6.17
C SER A 159 -18.28 -0.23 5.68
N GLU A 160 -18.81 0.57 6.60
CA GLU A 160 -19.26 1.95 6.38
C GLU A 160 -20.18 2.14 5.16
N LEU A 161 -21.04 1.16 4.90
CA LEU A 161 -22.09 1.22 3.87
C LEU A 161 -23.32 2.01 4.36
N LYS A 162 -23.10 3.03 5.19
CA LYS A 162 -24.13 3.74 5.97
C LYS A 162 -25.35 4.20 5.15
N SER A 163 -25.12 4.73 3.96
CA SER A 163 -26.23 5.22 3.12
C SER A 163 -26.94 4.09 2.37
N LEU A 164 -26.34 2.91 2.25
CA LEU A 164 -26.97 1.70 1.70
C LEU A 164 -27.78 0.96 2.76
N THR A 165 -27.22 0.74 3.96
CA THR A 165 -27.88 0.00 5.06
C THR A 165 -29.16 0.68 5.53
N THR A 166 -29.25 2.00 5.37
CA THR A 166 -30.43 2.80 5.73
C THR A 166 -31.49 2.89 4.62
N LEU A 167 -31.24 2.36 3.43
CA LEU A 167 -32.24 2.28 2.36
C LEU A 167 -33.39 1.38 2.74
N ARG A 168 -34.59 1.74 2.30
CA ARG A 168 -35.81 0.97 2.57
C ARG A 168 -36.53 0.58 1.29
N SER A 169 -37.00 -0.67 1.21
CA SER A 169 -37.84 -1.16 0.12
C SER A 169 -39.35 -1.04 0.39
N ALA A 170 -39.71 -0.72 1.64
CA ALA A 170 -41.04 -0.38 2.11
C ALA A 170 -40.92 0.55 3.34
N ALA A 171 -41.98 0.78 4.12
CA ALA A 171 -41.92 1.72 5.24
C ALA A 171 -40.82 1.41 6.30
N ALA A 172 -40.56 0.12 6.56
CA ALA A 172 -39.63 -0.34 7.60
C ALA A 172 -38.87 -1.62 7.19
N VAL A 173 -38.57 -1.79 5.90
CA VAL A 173 -37.87 -2.98 5.37
C VAL A 173 -36.53 -2.54 4.78
N PHE A 174 -35.43 -3.02 5.34
CA PHE A 174 -34.06 -2.62 4.98
C PHE A 174 -33.37 -3.71 4.14
N PRO A 175 -33.46 -3.69 2.79
CA PRO A 175 -33.00 -4.80 1.95
C PRO A 175 -31.49 -5.07 2.04
N VAL A 176 -30.68 -4.03 2.25
CA VAL A 176 -29.22 -4.19 2.40
C VAL A 176 -28.88 -4.96 3.66
N VAL A 177 -29.60 -4.74 4.76
CA VAL A 177 -29.39 -5.48 6.02
C VAL A 177 -29.71 -6.97 5.82
N SER A 178 -30.78 -7.31 5.10
CA SER A 178 -31.07 -8.69 4.71
C SER A 178 -29.94 -9.31 3.88
N GLN A 179 -29.44 -8.59 2.88
CA GLN A 179 -28.33 -9.06 2.04
C GLN A 179 -27.03 -9.30 2.84
N LEU A 180 -26.73 -8.44 3.82
CA LEU A 180 -25.58 -8.62 4.71
C LEU A 180 -25.74 -9.86 5.61
N LYS A 181 -26.95 -10.15 6.10
CA LYS A 181 -27.23 -11.38 6.87
C LYS A 181 -26.99 -12.63 6.06
N ASP A 182 -27.55 -12.68 4.85
CA ASP A 182 -27.37 -13.81 3.94
C ASP A 182 -25.89 -14.00 3.60
N LEU A 183 -25.17 -12.89 3.37
CA LEU A 183 -23.73 -12.91 3.11
C LEU A 183 -22.91 -13.41 4.32
N ALA A 184 -23.28 -13.04 5.55
CA ALA A 184 -22.64 -13.56 6.77
C ALA A 184 -22.86 -15.07 6.94
N ALA A 185 -24.06 -15.56 6.61
CA ALA A 185 -24.36 -16.99 6.59
C ALA A 185 -23.49 -17.72 5.54
N ASP A 186 -23.36 -17.18 4.34
CA ASP A 186 -22.52 -17.76 3.29
C ASP A 186 -21.04 -17.78 3.67
N VAL A 187 -20.51 -16.67 4.22
CA VAL A 187 -19.13 -16.60 4.72
C VAL A 187 -18.91 -17.62 5.84
N ARG A 188 -19.90 -17.84 6.72
CA ARG A 188 -19.84 -18.88 7.75
C ARG A 188 -19.65 -20.27 7.15
N THR A 189 -20.31 -20.59 6.04
CA THR A 189 -20.13 -21.89 5.36
C THR A 189 -18.71 -22.08 4.81
N ILE A 190 -18.02 -20.99 4.47
CA ILE A 190 -16.66 -21.01 3.91
C ILE A 190 -15.61 -21.06 5.02
N LEU A 191 -15.71 -20.21 6.04
CA LEU A 191 -14.67 -20.05 7.07
C LEU A 191 -14.87 -20.92 8.32
N GLY A 192 -16.06 -21.52 8.48
CA GLY A 192 -16.37 -22.38 9.62
C GLY A 192 -16.64 -21.61 10.91
N ALA A 193 -16.75 -22.33 12.03
CA ALA A 193 -17.17 -21.77 13.32
C ALA A 193 -16.06 -21.00 14.06
N ASP A 194 -14.80 -21.24 13.72
CA ASP A 194 -13.65 -20.69 14.44
C ASP A 194 -13.42 -19.21 14.12
N THR A 195 -13.67 -18.80 12.87
CA THR A 195 -13.54 -17.39 12.45
C THR A 195 -14.73 -16.56 12.93
N LYS A 196 -14.47 -15.41 13.54
CA LYS A 196 -15.50 -14.45 13.94
C LYS A 196 -15.99 -13.63 12.74
N ILE A 197 -17.29 -13.45 12.58
CA ILE A 197 -17.88 -12.72 11.45
C ILE A 197 -18.63 -11.50 11.96
N SER A 198 -18.46 -10.34 11.31
CA SER A 198 -19.22 -9.14 11.61
C SER A 198 -19.23 -8.15 10.44
N TYR A 199 -19.68 -6.93 10.69
CA TYR A 199 -19.67 -5.76 9.81
C TYR A 199 -19.05 -4.59 10.57
N ALA A 200 -18.24 -3.77 9.91
CA ALA A 200 -17.68 -2.55 10.48
C ALA A 200 -18.64 -1.38 10.23
N ALA A 201 -19.52 -1.08 11.18
CA ALA A 201 -20.45 0.03 11.06
C ALA A 201 -19.74 1.36 11.29
N ASP A 202 -20.12 2.38 10.54
CA ASP A 202 -19.70 3.76 10.82
C ASP A 202 -20.18 4.16 12.24
N TRP A 203 -19.35 4.94 12.97
CA TRP A 203 -19.67 5.38 14.34
C TRP A 203 -21.02 6.10 14.47
N SER A 204 -21.55 6.65 13.36
CA SER A 204 -22.83 7.35 13.30
C SER A 204 -23.95 6.52 12.66
N GLU A 205 -23.76 5.20 12.51
CA GLU A 205 -24.71 4.25 11.91
C GLU A 205 -25.12 3.13 12.87
N TYR A 206 -24.17 2.56 13.62
CA TYR A 206 -24.35 1.28 14.35
C TYR A 206 -25.57 1.24 15.29
N PHE A 207 -25.92 2.38 15.89
CA PHE A 207 -26.89 2.50 16.98
C PHE A 207 -28.35 2.62 16.51
N GLY A 208 -28.58 2.92 15.22
CA GLY A 208 -29.92 3.08 14.66
C GLY A 208 -30.00 4.12 13.55
N HIS A 209 -31.18 4.22 12.95
CA HIS A 209 -31.51 5.13 11.86
C HIS A 209 -32.67 6.05 12.27
N GLN A 210 -32.42 7.36 12.25
CA GLN A 210 -33.42 8.39 12.52
C GLN A 210 -33.52 9.33 11.31
N PRO A 211 -34.37 9.02 10.30
CA PRO A 211 -34.43 9.78 9.07
C PRO A 211 -34.89 11.22 9.31
N GLN A 212 -34.23 12.17 8.64
CA GLN A 212 -34.56 13.59 8.69
C GLN A 212 -35.65 13.96 7.66
N ASP A 213 -36.59 13.05 7.40
CA ASP A 213 -37.69 13.21 6.43
C ASP A 213 -39.01 13.71 7.06
N GLY A 214 -38.96 14.07 8.35
CA GLY A 214 -40.11 14.54 9.12
C GLY A 214 -41.05 13.44 9.61
N SER A 215 -40.76 12.16 9.34
CA SER A 215 -41.54 11.03 9.86
C SER A 215 -41.50 10.92 11.39
N GLY A 216 -40.40 11.33 12.02
CA GLY A 216 -40.13 11.05 13.42
C GLY A 216 -39.77 9.58 13.68
N ASP A 217 -39.52 8.80 12.62
CA ASP A 217 -39.15 7.39 12.74
C ASP A 217 -37.84 7.21 13.52
N VAL A 218 -37.79 6.16 14.32
CA VAL A 218 -36.54 5.63 14.90
C VAL A 218 -36.51 4.13 14.65
N PHE A 219 -35.52 3.66 13.90
CA PHE A 219 -35.36 2.25 13.60
C PHE A 219 -34.00 1.73 14.06
N PHE A 220 -33.97 0.64 14.79
CA PHE A 220 -32.75 -0.12 15.03
C PHE A 220 -32.48 -1.04 13.84
N HIS A 221 -32.30 -0.44 12.67
CA HIS A 221 -32.27 -1.10 11.37
C HIS A 221 -31.25 -2.25 11.25
N LEU A 222 -30.14 -2.20 12.00
CA LEU A 222 -29.10 -3.23 12.01
C LEU A 222 -29.34 -4.35 13.02
N ASP A 223 -30.34 -4.26 13.91
CA ASP A 223 -30.58 -5.26 14.95
C ASP A 223 -30.83 -6.66 14.39
N ASP A 224 -31.47 -6.76 13.22
CA ASP A 224 -31.68 -8.04 12.55
C ASP A 224 -30.36 -8.71 12.14
N PHE A 225 -29.33 -7.93 11.81
CA PHE A 225 -27.98 -8.41 11.52
C PHE A 225 -27.20 -8.64 12.83
N TRP A 226 -27.26 -7.69 13.77
CA TRP A 226 -26.59 -7.80 15.06
C TRP A 226 -27.10 -8.95 15.91
N ALA A 227 -28.35 -9.37 15.79
CA ALA A 227 -28.92 -10.52 16.49
C ALA A 227 -28.64 -11.85 15.78
N ASP A 228 -28.22 -11.83 14.50
CA ASP A 228 -28.07 -13.03 13.68
C ASP A 228 -27.02 -14.00 14.27
N PRO A 229 -27.29 -15.31 14.39
CA PRO A 229 -26.34 -16.25 14.99
C PRO A 229 -25.03 -16.42 14.22
N HIS A 230 -24.95 -15.97 12.97
CA HIS A 230 -23.71 -16.00 12.19
C HIS A 230 -22.78 -14.82 12.46
N VAL A 231 -23.28 -13.75 13.09
CA VAL A 231 -22.50 -12.56 13.48
C VAL A 231 -22.01 -12.72 14.93
N ASP A 232 -20.73 -12.50 15.21
CA ASP A 232 -20.14 -12.78 16.53
C ASP A 232 -20.01 -11.55 17.43
N PHE A 233 -19.86 -10.35 16.85
CA PHE A 233 -19.63 -9.12 17.58
C PHE A 233 -20.23 -7.91 16.86
N ILE A 234 -20.33 -6.77 17.54
CA ILE A 234 -20.72 -5.48 16.97
C ILE A 234 -19.44 -4.74 16.57
N GLY A 235 -19.20 -4.58 15.27
CA GLY A 235 -18.05 -3.83 14.76
C GLY A 235 -18.39 -2.35 14.61
N ILE A 236 -17.52 -1.47 15.15
CA ILE A 236 -17.67 -0.02 15.04
C ILE A 236 -16.34 0.60 14.60
N ASP A 237 -16.38 1.35 13.51
CA ASP A 237 -15.31 2.26 13.12
C ASP A 237 -15.44 3.56 13.94
N ASN A 238 -14.82 3.55 15.12
CA ASN A 238 -15.09 4.49 16.20
C ASN A 238 -14.26 5.77 16.08
N TYR A 239 -14.79 6.70 15.26
CA TYR A 239 -14.28 8.05 15.07
C TYR A 239 -15.07 9.13 15.82
N MET A 240 -15.63 8.79 16.98
CA MET A 240 -16.44 9.71 17.79
C MET A 240 -15.61 10.88 18.34
N PRO A 241 -16.09 12.14 18.26
CA PRO A 241 -15.36 13.31 18.77
C PRO A 241 -15.03 13.22 20.26
N LEU A 242 -13.79 13.57 20.63
CA LEU A 242 -13.35 13.63 22.04
C LEU A 242 -13.07 15.06 22.52
N ALA A 243 -13.21 16.05 21.65
CA ALA A 243 -12.98 17.45 21.98
C ALA A 243 -13.91 18.39 21.18
N ASP A 244 -14.02 19.63 21.65
CA ASP A 244 -14.64 20.78 20.96
C ASP A 244 -13.78 22.03 21.24
N TRP A 245 -12.46 21.84 21.19
CA TRP A 245 -11.48 22.84 21.59
C TRP A 245 -11.33 23.96 20.56
N ARG A 246 -11.05 25.19 21.02
CA ARG A 246 -10.95 26.40 20.19
C ARG A 246 -9.75 27.25 20.59
N ASP A 247 -9.49 28.32 19.85
CA ASP A 247 -8.48 29.30 20.22
C ASP A 247 -8.88 30.11 21.46
N GLY A 248 -7.87 30.47 22.27
CA GLY A 248 -8.05 31.28 23.47
C GLY A 248 -8.58 30.48 24.67
N ASP A 249 -8.94 31.20 25.74
CA ASP A 249 -9.39 30.66 27.02
C ASP A 249 -10.86 30.98 27.35
N GLN A 250 -11.57 31.59 26.40
CA GLN A 250 -12.97 32.04 26.58
C GLN A 250 -14.00 31.04 26.04
N HIS A 251 -13.58 29.92 25.46
CA HIS A 251 -14.48 28.86 25.02
C HIS A 251 -14.94 27.99 26.20
N LEU A 252 -16.09 27.31 26.05
CA LEU A 252 -16.77 26.61 27.13
C LEU A 252 -15.91 25.53 27.81
N ASP A 253 -15.04 24.83 27.07
CA ASP A 253 -14.17 23.78 27.62
C ASP A 253 -13.02 24.35 28.48
N ALA A 254 -12.43 25.48 28.09
CA ALA A 254 -11.45 26.17 28.92
C ALA A 254 -12.11 26.79 30.16
N LEU A 255 -13.31 27.38 30.01
CA LEU A 255 -14.11 27.90 31.12
C LEU A 255 -14.60 26.79 32.07
N ALA A 256 -14.72 25.55 31.59
CA ALA A 256 -15.00 24.38 32.42
C ALA A 256 -13.78 23.93 33.26
N GLY A 257 -12.62 24.56 33.08
CA GLY A 257 -11.42 24.35 33.88
C GLY A 257 -10.40 23.38 33.28
N TYR A 258 -10.60 22.91 32.04
CA TYR A 258 -9.60 22.10 31.35
C TYR A 258 -8.46 22.99 30.86
N PRO A 259 -7.19 22.66 31.16
CA PRO A 259 -6.05 23.52 30.86
C PRO A 259 -5.60 23.44 29.40
N SER A 260 -5.96 22.37 28.68
CA SER A 260 -5.49 22.12 27.33
C SER A 260 -6.31 21.04 26.61
N ILE A 261 -6.33 21.08 25.27
CA ILE A 261 -6.82 19.99 24.43
C ILE A 261 -6.09 18.66 24.67
N TYR A 262 -4.82 18.72 25.11
CA TYR A 262 -4.01 17.53 25.36
C TYR A 262 -4.28 16.89 26.73
N ASP A 263 -5.14 17.49 27.56
CA ASP A 263 -5.44 16.97 28.89
C ASP A 263 -6.11 15.58 28.77
N PRO A 264 -5.47 14.51 29.27
CA PRO A 264 -6.05 13.18 29.24
C PRO A 264 -7.39 13.09 29.98
N ALA A 265 -7.61 13.90 31.03
CA ALA A 265 -8.89 13.94 31.75
C ALA A 265 -10.01 14.53 30.88
N TYR A 266 -9.72 15.62 30.16
CA TYR A 266 -10.64 16.21 29.19
C TYR A 266 -11.07 15.20 28.14
N LEU A 267 -10.10 14.60 27.43
CA LEU A 267 -10.38 13.65 26.36
C LEU A 267 -11.14 12.41 26.85
N ARG A 268 -10.78 11.87 28.03
CA ARG A 268 -11.51 10.73 28.62
C ARG A 268 -12.93 11.09 29.04
N SER A 269 -13.15 12.29 29.58
CA SER A 269 -14.49 12.75 29.97
C SER A 269 -15.45 12.79 28.78
N SER A 270 -14.91 13.02 27.58
CA SER A 270 -15.65 13.05 26.33
C SER A 270 -15.91 11.67 25.72
N ILE A 271 -15.44 10.54 26.27
CA ILE A 271 -15.71 9.22 25.64
C ILE A 271 -17.19 8.83 25.78
N ALA A 272 -17.74 8.98 26.98
CA ALA A 272 -19.17 8.86 27.27
C ALA A 272 -19.74 10.20 27.76
N GLY A 273 -19.43 11.27 27.02
CA GLY A 273 -19.79 12.66 27.30
C GLY A 273 -19.52 13.57 26.11
N GLY A 274 -19.88 14.85 26.18
CA GLY A 274 -19.63 15.84 25.12
C GLY A 274 -20.52 15.68 23.88
N GLU A 275 -20.00 16.09 22.71
CA GLU A 275 -20.73 16.02 21.44
C GLU A 275 -21.13 14.57 21.12
N GLY A 276 -22.39 14.33 20.79
CA GLY A 276 -22.94 13.00 20.49
C GLY A 276 -23.32 12.16 21.72
N TYR A 277 -23.19 12.73 22.93
CA TYR A 277 -23.68 12.12 24.17
C TYR A 277 -24.51 13.13 24.99
N ASP A 278 -23.89 14.21 25.46
CA ASP A 278 -24.56 15.23 26.25
C ASP A 278 -25.33 16.21 25.38
N TRP A 279 -24.76 16.56 24.23
CA TRP A 279 -25.26 17.60 23.34
C TRP A 279 -24.87 17.39 21.87
N TYR A 280 -25.49 18.15 20.97
CA TYR A 280 -25.15 18.24 19.55
C TYR A 280 -25.26 19.70 19.08
N TYR A 281 -24.73 19.99 17.88
CA TYR A 281 -24.93 21.28 17.22
C TYR A 281 -26.08 21.17 16.20
N ALA A 282 -27.10 22.02 16.33
CA ALA A 282 -28.26 22.01 15.44
C ALA A 282 -27.97 22.66 14.07
N SER A 283 -26.93 23.47 13.99
CA SER A 283 -26.47 24.11 12.76
C SER A 283 -24.98 24.43 12.80
N ALA A 284 -24.40 24.78 11.64
CA ALA A 284 -23.04 25.30 11.57
C ALA A 284 -22.87 26.60 12.37
N ALA A 285 -23.88 27.48 12.37
CA ALA A 285 -23.85 28.73 13.14
C ALA A 285 -23.84 28.47 14.65
N ASP A 286 -24.58 27.46 15.12
CA ASP A 286 -24.53 27.03 16.53
C ASP A 286 -23.16 26.47 16.88
N ARG A 287 -22.54 25.71 15.96
CA ARG A 287 -21.15 25.26 16.13
C ARG A 287 -20.21 26.44 16.26
N ASP A 288 -20.26 27.44 15.38
CA ASP A 288 -19.39 28.62 15.45
C ASP A 288 -19.56 29.40 16.76
N ALA A 289 -20.81 29.57 17.22
CA ALA A 289 -21.14 30.24 18.47
C ALA A 289 -20.99 29.37 19.74
N GLN A 290 -20.61 28.10 19.58
CA GLN A 290 -20.53 27.10 20.66
C GLN A 290 -21.87 26.90 21.42
N ILE A 291 -23.01 27.01 20.73
CA ILE A 291 -24.35 26.79 21.26
C ILE A 291 -24.65 25.28 21.25
N ARG A 292 -24.44 24.64 22.40
CA ARG A 292 -24.61 23.20 22.59
C ARG A 292 -26.07 22.86 22.92
N THR A 293 -26.76 22.12 22.04
CA THR A 293 -28.14 21.68 22.26
C THR A 293 -28.15 20.31 22.97
N PRO A 294 -28.78 20.17 24.16
CA PRO A 294 -28.82 18.90 24.88
C PRO A 294 -29.49 17.76 24.08
N ILE A 295 -28.93 16.55 24.16
CA ILE A 295 -29.57 15.33 23.62
C ILE A 295 -30.51 14.77 24.69
N SER A 296 -31.82 14.95 24.49
CA SER A 296 -32.85 14.47 25.40
C SER A 296 -34.07 13.92 24.66
N ASP A 297 -34.46 12.71 25.02
CA ASP A 297 -35.76 12.10 24.72
C ASP A 297 -36.75 12.38 25.87
N SER A 298 -37.56 13.42 25.73
CA SER A 298 -38.59 13.77 26.72
C SER A 298 -39.84 12.90 26.63
N ALA A 299 -40.05 12.19 25.52
CA ALA A 299 -41.24 11.37 25.29
C ALA A 299 -41.16 10.03 26.04
N HIS A 300 -39.98 9.40 26.03
CA HIS A 300 -39.80 8.06 26.63
C HIS A 300 -38.69 7.98 27.68
N GLY A 301 -37.88 9.04 27.87
CA GLY A 301 -36.76 9.02 28.82
C GLY A 301 -35.58 8.16 28.38
N GLU A 302 -35.61 7.61 27.17
CA GLU A 302 -34.58 6.72 26.61
C GLU A 302 -33.58 7.55 25.79
N HIS A 303 -32.85 8.47 26.45
CA HIS A 303 -31.94 9.40 25.76
C HIS A 303 -30.86 8.71 24.93
N TRP A 304 -30.41 7.52 25.38
CA TRP A 304 -29.39 6.71 24.74
C TRP A 304 -29.71 6.36 23.27
N VAL A 305 -30.99 6.32 22.89
CA VAL A 305 -31.44 6.05 21.51
C VAL A 305 -30.94 7.10 20.52
N PHE A 306 -30.67 8.32 20.98
CA PHE A 306 -30.19 9.44 20.16
C PHE A 306 -28.73 9.80 20.44
N ARG A 307 -28.02 9.00 21.23
CA ARG A 307 -26.63 9.24 21.65
C ARG A 307 -25.71 8.24 20.97
N PRO A 308 -25.09 8.56 19.81
CA PRO A 308 -24.15 7.65 19.15
C PRO A 308 -23.00 7.19 20.06
N LYS A 309 -22.64 7.95 21.09
CA LYS A 309 -21.56 7.58 22.03
C LYS A 309 -22.01 6.72 23.21
N ASP A 310 -23.32 6.53 23.38
CA ASP A 310 -23.88 5.78 24.50
C ASP A 310 -23.92 4.27 24.23
N ILE A 311 -22.75 3.73 23.84
CA ILE A 311 -22.54 2.30 23.55
C ILE A 311 -23.02 1.44 24.72
N ARG A 312 -22.79 1.90 25.95
CA ARG A 312 -23.17 1.19 27.17
C ARG A 312 -24.67 1.02 27.32
N ASN A 313 -25.45 2.09 27.21
CA ASN A 313 -26.89 1.96 27.35
C ASN A 313 -27.54 1.32 26.13
N TRP A 314 -27.01 1.53 24.92
CA TRP A 314 -27.43 0.77 23.75
C TRP A 314 -27.27 -0.74 24.00
N TRP A 315 -26.10 -1.17 24.45
CA TRP A 315 -25.81 -2.58 24.68
C TRP A 315 -26.60 -3.22 25.85
N LEU A 316 -26.93 -2.44 26.88
CA LEU A 316 -27.63 -2.92 28.09
C LEU A 316 -29.16 -3.01 27.96
N ASN A 317 -29.78 -2.34 26.98
CA ASN A 317 -31.23 -2.18 26.93
C ASN A 317 -31.87 -2.96 25.76
N SER A 318 -33.15 -3.33 25.95
CA SER A 318 -33.95 -3.87 24.86
C SER A 318 -34.31 -2.75 23.88
N HIS A 319 -34.17 -3.03 22.59
CA HIS A 319 -34.44 -2.05 21.54
C HIS A 319 -35.90 -2.13 21.09
N HIS A 320 -36.50 -0.97 20.84
CA HIS A 320 -37.88 -0.86 20.37
C HIS A 320 -37.98 0.22 19.31
N ASP A 321 -38.33 -0.18 18.09
CA ASP A 321 -38.56 0.77 16.99
C ASP A 321 -39.68 1.76 17.32
N ARG A 322 -39.58 2.95 16.74
CA ARG A 322 -40.55 4.03 16.92
C ARG A 322 -41.06 4.56 15.58
N PRO A 323 -41.87 3.78 14.83
CA PRO A 323 -42.49 4.28 13.60
C PRO A 323 -43.40 5.47 13.94
N GLY A 324 -43.24 6.58 13.23
CA GLY A 324 -43.94 7.84 13.51
C GLY A 324 -43.62 8.44 14.88
N GLY A 325 -42.49 8.08 15.49
CA GLY A 325 -42.10 8.48 16.84
C GLY A 325 -42.80 7.72 17.97
N ILE A 326 -43.61 6.69 17.67
CA ILE A 326 -44.37 5.93 18.67
C ILE A 326 -43.63 4.64 19.00
N ARG A 327 -43.14 4.50 20.24
CA ARG A 327 -42.44 3.30 20.72
C ARG A 327 -43.29 2.03 20.57
N SER A 328 -42.75 1.06 19.86
CA SER A 328 -43.36 -0.25 19.64
C SER A 328 -43.43 -1.05 20.93
N ALA A 329 -44.51 -1.84 21.10
CA ALA A 329 -44.68 -2.71 22.26
C ALA A 329 -43.70 -3.90 22.23
N ALA A 330 -43.48 -4.48 21.05
CA ALA A 330 -42.50 -5.52 20.84
C ALA A 330 -41.08 -4.92 20.77
N ALA A 331 -40.12 -5.64 21.32
CA ALA A 331 -38.70 -5.36 21.10
C ALA A 331 -38.27 -5.89 19.72
N THR A 332 -37.17 -5.37 19.19
CA THR A 332 -36.50 -5.92 18.00
C THR A 332 -35.85 -7.28 18.32
N ALA A 333 -35.14 -7.86 17.35
CA ALA A 333 -34.39 -9.10 17.56
C ALA A 333 -33.20 -8.96 18.52
N TRP A 334 -32.76 -7.74 18.84
CA TRP A 334 -31.62 -7.52 19.73
C TRP A 334 -31.90 -8.01 21.16
N ALA A 335 -31.03 -8.90 21.63
CA ALA A 335 -30.98 -9.32 23.02
C ALA A 335 -29.88 -8.52 23.75
N PRO A 336 -30.22 -7.82 24.86
CA PRO A 336 -29.23 -7.07 25.63
C PRO A 336 -28.04 -7.92 26.03
N GLN A 337 -26.85 -7.35 25.93
CA GLN A 337 -25.59 -7.98 26.31
C GLN A 337 -25.20 -9.25 25.51
N SER A 338 -25.88 -9.53 24.41
CA SER A 338 -25.73 -10.81 23.70
C SER A 338 -24.38 -10.97 22.99
N LYS A 339 -23.73 -9.88 22.58
CA LYS A 339 -22.47 -9.90 21.83
C LYS A 339 -21.52 -8.78 22.27
N PRO A 340 -20.19 -8.99 22.25
CA PRO A 340 -19.23 -7.94 22.53
C PRO A 340 -19.18 -6.89 21.40
N VAL A 341 -18.60 -5.75 21.70
CA VAL A 341 -18.28 -4.65 20.79
C VAL A 341 -16.78 -4.68 20.51
N ARG A 342 -16.40 -4.62 19.24
CA ARG A 342 -15.01 -4.42 18.80
C ARG A 342 -14.91 -3.10 18.06
N PHE A 343 -13.86 -2.34 18.35
CA PHE A 343 -13.55 -1.19 17.52
C PHE A 343 -12.69 -1.66 16.34
N THR A 344 -13.34 -1.72 15.17
CA THR A 344 -12.76 -2.20 13.90
C THR A 344 -11.86 -1.15 13.26
N GLU A 345 -12.08 0.12 13.60
CA GLU A 345 -11.14 1.22 13.42
C GLU A 345 -11.21 2.18 14.63
N ILE A 346 -10.07 2.75 15.03
CA ILE A 346 -9.96 3.90 15.94
C ILE A 346 -8.80 4.79 15.53
N GLY A 347 -8.96 6.10 15.69
CA GLY A 347 -7.87 7.05 15.52
C GLY A 347 -8.36 8.46 15.36
N CYS A 348 -7.42 9.40 15.25
CA CYS A 348 -7.69 10.74 14.78
C CYS A 348 -6.51 11.19 13.88
N PRO A 349 -6.73 12.15 12.97
CA PRO A 349 -5.66 12.69 12.15
C PRO A 349 -4.59 13.37 13.02
N ALA A 350 -3.32 13.24 12.63
CA ALA A 350 -2.19 13.90 13.30
C ALA A 350 -2.09 15.37 12.91
N ILE A 351 -3.15 16.11 13.23
CA ILE A 351 -3.35 17.50 12.87
C ILE A 351 -3.87 18.24 14.10
N ASP A 352 -3.55 19.51 14.25
CA ASP A 352 -4.07 20.38 15.31
C ASP A 352 -5.59 20.17 15.45
N ARG A 353 -6.07 19.99 16.68
CA ARG A 353 -7.48 19.68 16.97
C ARG A 353 -8.03 18.40 16.32
N GLY A 354 -7.18 17.42 16.00
CA GLY A 354 -7.58 16.11 15.46
C GLY A 354 -8.72 15.45 16.23
N ALA A 355 -8.73 15.57 17.56
CA ALA A 355 -9.77 15.02 18.43
C ALA A 355 -11.16 15.70 18.29
N ASN A 356 -11.26 16.88 17.68
CA ASN A 356 -12.53 17.58 17.45
C ASN A 356 -13.38 16.90 16.38
N GLN A 357 -12.75 16.27 15.39
CA GLN A 357 -13.43 15.58 14.31
C GLN A 357 -12.57 14.41 13.80
N PRO A 358 -12.53 13.28 14.55
CA PRO A 358 -11.57 12.21 14.29
C PRO A 358 -11.75 11.49 12.94
N ASN A 359 -12.91 11.61 12.32
CA ASN A 359 -13.28 10.89 11.10
C ASN A 359 -12.76 11.55 9.80
N VAL A 360 -12.31 12.81 9.84
CA VAL A 360 -11.89 13.50 8.61
C VAL A 360 -10.42 13.28 8.30
N PHE A 361 -10.11 13.30 7.01
CA PHE A 361 -8.76 13.20 6.47
C PHE A 361 -8.54 14.31 5.44
N VAL A 362 -7.28 14.74 5.29
CA VAL A 362 -6.88 15.71 4.27
C VAL A 362 -6.32 14.95 3.07
N ASP A 363 -7.03 15.00 1.95
CA ASP A 363 -6.63 14.44 0.65
C ASP A 363 -7.10 15.37 -0.46
N GLU A 364 -6.21 16.17 -1.06
CA GLU A 364 -6.58 17.26 -1.97
C GLU A 364 -7.42 16.82 -3.17
N LYS A 365 -7.34 15.55 -3.58
CA LYS A 365 -8.13 15.03 -4.71
C LYS A 365 -9.59 14.72 -4.33
N SER A 366 -9.88 14.41 -3.06
CA SER A 366 -11.18 13.89 -2.64
C SER A 366 -12.17 15.01 -2.30
N ALA A 367 -13.44 14.80 -2.65
CA ALA A 367 -14.56 15.64 -2.23
C ALA A 367 -14.86 15.57 -0.72
N GLU A 368 -14.32 14.56 -0.01
CA GLU A 368 -14.46 14.43 1.45
C GLU A 368 -13.26 15.00 2.23
N SER A 369 -12.33 15.67 1.53
CA SER A 369 -11.17 16.30 2.15
C SER A 369 -11.59 17.42 3.10
N ALA A 370 -11.25 17.27 4.37
CA ALA A 370 -11.58 18.25 5.39
C ALA A 370 -10.54 18.28 6.50
N ARG A 371 -10.41 19.45 7.14
CA ARG A 371 -9.66 19.60 8.39
C ARG A 371 -10.64 19.51 9.56
N PRO A 372 -10.20 19.02 10.73
CA PRO A 372 -11.04 19.01 11.91
C PRO A 372 -11.57 20.40 12.28
N TYR A 373 -12.72 20.46 12.92
CA TYR A 373 -13.34 21.72 13.31
C TYR A 373 -12.37 22.61 14.08
N PHE A 374 -12.27 23.86 13.60
CA PHE A 374 -11.39 24.91 14.12
C PHE A 374 -9.89 24.62 14.00
N SER A 375 -9.46 23.54 13.36
CA SER A 375 -8.04 23.23 13.17
C SER A 375 -7.31 24.31 12.36
N THR A 376 -6.12 24.67 12.81
CA THR A 376 -5.16 25.46 12.01
C THR A 376 -4.58 24.66 10.83
N GLY A 377 -4.70 23.34 10.90
CA GLY A 377 -4.17 22.35 9.97
C GLY A 377 -2.67 22.12 10.05
N GLU A 378 -2.01 22.59 11.11
CA GLU A 378 -0.64 22.20 11.43
C GLU A 378 -0.58 20.73 11.84
N ARG A 379 0.52 20.04 11.52
CA ARG A 379 0.77 18.69 12.00
C ARG A 379 0.90 18.65 13.52
N ASP A 380 0.23 17.70 14.14
CA ASP A 380 0.26 17.48 15.59
C ASP A 380 0.17 15.98 15.88
N ASP A 381 1.33 15.32 16.02
CA ASP A 381 1.36 13.90 16.36
C ASP A 381 1.01 13.66 17.84
N PHE A 382 1.12 14.68 18.70
CA PHE A 382 0.88 14.55 20.13
C PHE A 382 -0.61 14.45 20.45
N ILE A 383 -1.49 15.18 19.74
CA ILE A 383 -2.94 15.02 19.91
C ILE A 383 -3.38 13.59 19.53
N GLN A 384 -2.82 13.01 18.46
CA GLN A 384 -3.11 11.63 18.06
C GLN A 384 -2.73 10.64 19.17
N ARG A 385 -1.52 10.79 19.74
CA ARG A 385 -1.10 9.98 20.88
C ARG A 385 -2.04 10.11 22.08
N ARG A 386 -2.43 11.34 22.44
CA ARG A 386 -3.32 11.61 23.58
C ARG A 386 -4.73 11.07 23.36
N PHE A 387 -5.26 11.14 22.14
CA PHE A 387 -6.52 10.52 21.73
C PHE A 387 -6.49 9.00 21.97
N LEU A 388 -5.51 8.31 21.39
CA LEU A 388 -5.37 6.86 21.52
C LEU A 388 -5.15 6.43 22.98
N GLN A 389 -4.33 7.19 23.72
CA GLN A 389 -4.11 6.97 25.14
C GLN A 389 -5.42 7.09 25.94
N ALA A 390 -6.24 8.12 25.68
CA ALA A 390 -7.49 8.34 26.39
C ALA A 390 -8.49 7.20 26.14
N VAL A 391 -8.68 6.80 24.87
CA VAL A 391 -9.58 5.70 24.49
C VAL A 391 -9.16 4.39 25.15
N HIS A 392 -7.88 4.00 24.98
CA HIS A 392 -7.38 2.75 25.56
C HIS A 392 -7.51 2.73 27.09
N GLN A 393 -7.13 3.82 27.78
CA GLN A 393 -7.19 3.89 29.23
C GLN A 393 -8.60 3.89 29.81
N TYR A 394 -9.60 4.39 29.08
CA TYR A 394 -10.98 4.46 29.55
C TYR A 394 -11.67 3.09 29.54
N TRP A 395 -11.45 2.29 28.48
CA TRP A 395 -12.09 0.99 28.34
C TRP A 395 -11.34 -0.15 29.03
N ASN A 396 -10.03 0.03 29.29
CA ASN A 396 -9.16 -1.01 29.86
C ASN A 396 -9.25 -1.09 31.40
N PRO A 397 -9.77 -2.19 31.98
CA PRO A 397 -9.84 -2.35 33.44
C PRO A 397 -8.49 -2.40 34.15
N ALA A 398 -7.39 -2.68 33.44
CA ALA A 398 -6.03 -2.66 33.98
C ALA A 398 -5.44 -1.24 34.08
N SER A 399 -6.11 -0.24 33.49
CA SER A 399 -5.70 1.15 33.58
C SER A 399 -5.91 1.71 35.00
N PRO A 400 -4.94 2.44 35.58
CA PRO A 400 -5.08 3.04 36.91
C PRO A 400 -6.14 4.15 36.96
N VAL A 401 -6.57 4.65 35.80
CA VAL A 401 -7.63 5.67 35.67
C VAL A 401 -8.97 5.08 35.20
N TYR A 402 -9.10 3.76 35.17
CA TYR A 402 -10.34 3.07 34.82
C TYR A 402 -11.45 3.37 35.84
N GLN A 403 -12.64 3.68 35.35
CA GLN A 403 -13.82 3.87 36.19
C GLN A 403 -14.67 2.59 36.20
N SER A 404 -14.95 2.07 37.39
CA SER A 404 -15.73 0.86 37.55
C SER A 404 -17.12 1.01 36.93
N GLY A 405 -17.46 0.12 36.00
CA GLY A 405 -18.75 0.10 35.31
C GLY A 405 -18.74 0.74 33.93
N SER A 406 -17.68 1.45 33.53
CA SER A 406 -17.55 2.02 32.18
C SER A 406 -17.51 0.94 31.09
N ASN A 407 -16.86 -0.19 31.36
CA ASN A 407 -16.88 -1.38 30.51
C ASN A 407 -17.48 -2.58 31.30
N PRO A 408 -18.82 -2.75 31.33
CA PRO A 408 -19.47 -3.79 32.15
C PRO A 408 -19.15 -5.21 31.64
N VAL A 409 -19.34 -6.23 32.49
CA VAL A 409 -19.26 -7.65 32.12
C VAL A 409 -20.65 -8.14 31.72
N SER A 410 -20.75 -8.87 30.62
CA SER A 410 -21.98 -9.50 30.14
C SER A 410 -22.42 -10.62 31.07
N ALA A 411 -23.70 -10.59 31.46
CA ALA A 411 -24.33 -11.72 32.14
C ALA A 411 -24.56 -12.93 31.21
N VAL A 412 -24.43 -12.76 29.89
CA VAL A 412 -24.70 -13.80 28.88
C VAL A 412 -23.43 -14.61 28.58
N PHE A 413 -22.33 -13.95 28.25
CA PHE A 413 -21.08 -14.61 27.84
C PHE A 413 -19.92 -14.45 28.82
N GLY A 414 -20.08 -13.69 29.91
CA GLY A 414 -19.11 -13.63 31.01
C GLY A 414 -17.87 -12.77 30.76
N ASP A 415 -17.81 -12.03 29.66
CA ASP A 415 -16.70 -11.12 29.33
C ASP A 415 -17.17 -9.66 29.15
N ARG A 416 -16.26 -8.72 28.92
CA ARG A 416 -16.53 -7.29 28.85
C ARG A 416 -17.32 -6.89 27.59
N MET A 417 -18.08 -5.81 27.71
CA MET A 417 -18.84 -5.23 26.60
C MET A 417 -17.92 -4.81 25.46
N VAL A 418 -16.88 -4.04 25.74
CA VAL A 418 -15.86 -3.65 24.75
C VAL A 418 -14.66 -4.57 24.90
N ASP A 419 -14.30 -5.24 23.83
CA ASP A 419 -13.12 -6.10 23.72
C ASP A 419 -11.87 -5.25 23.50
N VAL A 420 -11.16 -4.98 24.59
CA VAL A 420 -9.99 -4.08 24.62
C VAL A 420 -8.79 -4.67 23.87
N ALA A 421 -8.70 -5.99 23.76
CA ALA A 421 -7.61 -6.65 23.05
C ALA A 421 -7.73 -6.48 21.53
N HIS A 422 -8.96 -6.26 21.02
CA HIS A 422 -9.27 -6.13 19.59
C HIS A 422 -9.74 -4.71 19.22
N MET A 423 -9.01 -3.70 19.73
CA MET A 423 -9.12 -2.30 19.27
C MET A 423 -8.11 -2.03 18.15
N HIS A 424 -8.59 -1.80 16.93
CA HIS A 424 -7.75 -1.69 15.74
C HIS A 424 -7.44 -0.22 15.41
N VAL A 425 -6.18 0.19 15.57
CA VAL A 425 -5.75 1.57 15.28
C VAL A 425 -5.61 1.77 13.77
N TRP A 426 -6.36 2.74 13.24
CA TRP A 426 -6.18 3.23 11.88
C TRP A 426 -5.12 4.36 11.90
N SER A 427 -3.99 4.25 11.20
CA SER A 427 -3.55 3.09 10.41
C SER A 427 -2.05 2.81 10.48
N TRP A 428 -1.69 1.53 10.33
CA TRP A 428 -0.33 1.08 10.08
C TRP A 428 -0.17 0.66 8.61
N ASP A 429 0.66 1.40 7.87
CA ASP A 429 0.96 1.12 6.46
C ASP A 429 1.98 -0.01 6.30
N ALA A 430 1.80 -0.84 5.28
CA ALA A 430 2.77 -1.88 4.92
C ALA A 430 4.01 -1.30 4.24
N ARG A 431 3.92 -0.10 3.64
CA ARG A 431 5.06 0.62 3.10
C ARG A 431 6.00 1.02 4.25
N PRO A 432 7.30 0.71 4.16
CA PRO A 432 8.21 0.93 5.27
C PRO A 432 8.46 2.42 5.50
N PHE A 433 8.46 2.85 6.77
CA PHE A 433 8.95 4.16 7.17
C PHE A 433 10.49 4.14 7.25
N PRO A 434 11.22 5.18 6.80
CA PRO A 434 10.75 6.45 6.28
C PRO A 434 10.49 6.47 4.77
N ALA A 435 10.66 5.34 4.05
CA ALA A 435 10.49 5.31 2.60
C ALA A 435 9.13 5.87 2.19
N PHE A 436 8.04 5.42 2.80
CA PHE A 436 6.81 6.20 2.84
C PHE A 436 6.83 7.10 4.08
N PRO A 437 6.69 8.43 3.95
CA PRO A 437 6.31 9.19 2.74
C PRO A 437 7.47 9.75 1.90
N ALA A 438 8.73 9.44 2.19
CA ALA A 438 9.87 10.11 1.56
C ALA A 438 10.03 9.89 0.04
N LEU A 439 9.52 8.78 -0.54
CA LEU A 439 9.57 8.48 -1.97
C LEU A 439 8.29 8.94 -2.69
N ALA A 440 8.07 10.26 -2.70
CA ALA A 440 6.89 10.88 -3.30
C ALA A 440 6.80 10.72 -4.83
N ASP A 441 7.90 10.36 -5.49
CA ASP A 441 7.97 9.97 -6.90
C ASP A 441 7.43 8.55 -7.16
N VAL A 442 7.39 7.70 -6.13
CA VAL A 442 6.84 6.35 -6.19
C VAL A 442 5.37 6.32 -5.73
N TRP A 443 5.04 7.06 -4.67
CA TRP A 443 3.70 7.06 -4.07
C TRP A 443 3.06 8.45 -4.09
N ALA A 444 1.98 8.58 -4.86
CA ALA A 444 1.28 9.84 -5.09
C ALA A 444 0.60 10.42 -3.82
N ASP A 445 0.28 9.57 -2.84
CA ASP A 445 -0.40 9.92 -1.59
C ASP A 445 0.57 10.31 -0.46
N SER A 446 1.86 10.50 -0.75
CA SER A 446 2.89 10.80 0.27
C SER A 446 2.57 12.03 1.11
N GLY A 447 1.93 13.06 0.52
CA GLY A 447 1.51 14.25 1.26
C GLY A 447 0.52 13.98 2.40
N ASN A 448 -0.29 12.93 2.27
CA ASN A 448 -1.36 12.61 3.21
C ASN A 448 -0.82 12.07 4.55
N TRP A 449 0.40 11.50 4.58
CA TRP A 449 1.01 11.00 5.82
C TRP A 449 1.16 12.11 6.87
N SER A 450 1.55 13.31 6.46
CA SER A 450 1.88 14.43 7.35
C SER A 450 0.75 14.80 8.32
N THR A 451 -0.51 14.70 7.88
CA THR A 451 -1.69 15.10 8.66
C THR A 451 -2.74 14.01 8.80
N GLY A 452 -2.54 12.85 8.17
CA GLY A 452 -3.46 11.71 8.27
C GLY A 452 -3.25 10.85 9.51
N HIS A 453 -3.97 9.75 9.55
CA HIS A 453 -4.07 8.84 10.71
C HIS A 453 -2.88 7.88 10.88
N TRP A 454 -1.96 7.82 9.92
CA TRP A 454 -0.81 6.90 9.97
C TRP A 454 -0.03 6.98 11.28
N ILE A 455 0.28 5.83 11.86
CA ILE A 455 1.10 5.73 13.09
C ILE A 455 2.55 5.31 12.81
N ASN A 456 2.87 4.94 11.55
CA ASN A 456 4.22 4.66 11.09
C ASN A 456 5.14 5.85 11.36
N GLY A 457 6.25 5.62 12.06
CA GLY A 457 7.20 6.66 12.48
C GLY A 457 6.80 7.43 13.74
N ARG A 458 5.55 7.34 14.21
CA ARG A 458 5.02 8.13 15.34
C ARG A 458 4.91 7.36 16.66
N MET A 459 4.60 6.07 16.60
CA MET A 459 4.35 5.24 17.80
C MET A 459 5.54 5.16 18.77
N GLY A 460 6.77 5.26 18.24
CA GLY A 460 8.01 5.20 19.04
C GLY A 460 8.29 6.46 19.87
N ALA A 461 7.60 7.57 19.60
CA ALA A 461 7.89 8.83 20.25
C ALA A 461 7.60 8.82 21.77
N ALA A 462 8.51 9.42 22.54
CA ALA A 462 8.39 9.54 23.99
C ALA A 462 7.72 10.87 24.36
N PRO A 463 6.63 10.88 25.16
CA PRO A 463 6.00 12.11 25.59
C PRO A 463 6.88 12.82 26.63
N ILE A 464 7.00 14.15 26.53
CA ILE A 464 7.98 14.92 27.29
C ILE A 464 7.71 14.92 28.79
N ASP A 465 6.45 14.79 29.22
CA ASP A 465 6.06 14.65 30.62
C ASP A 465 6.74 13.44 31.26
N ARG A 466 6.71 12.28 30.59
CA ARG A 466 7.34 11.04 31.03
C ARG A 466 8.86 11.10 30.95
N LEU A 467 9.40 11.71 29.90
CA LEU A 467 10.85 11.87 29.75
C LEU A 467 11.44 12.75 30.85
N VAL A 468 10.83 13.91 31.12
CA VAL A 468 11.26 14.82 32.20
C VAL A 468 11.13 14.14 33.56
N ALA A 469 10.01 13.46 33.84
CA ALA A 469 9.86 12.70 35.09
C ALA A 469 10.94 11.63 35.25
N LYS A 470 11.33 10.96 34.17
CA LYS A 470 12.39 9.95 34.18
C LYS A 470 13.78 10.56 34.42
N LEU A 471 14.08 11.70 33.79
CA LEU A 471 15.35 12.43 33.98
C LEU A 471 15.48 13.02 35.39
N ALA A 472 14.35 13.40 35.99
CA ALA A 472 14.28 13.91 37.36
C ALA A 472 14.12 12.81 38.42
N GLU A 473 14.09 11.54 38.02
CA GLU A 473 13.98 10.41 38.94
C GLU A 473 15.16 10.40 39.93
N GLY A 474 14.87 10.22 41.22
CA GLY A 474 15.90 10.18 42.26
C GLY A 474 16.30 11.54 42.87
N LEU A 475 15.71 12.66 42.44
CA LEU A 475 15.92 13.98 43.07
C LEU A 475 15.32 14.10 44.48
N GLY A 476 14.38 13.22 44.84
CA GLY A 476 13.72 13.21 46.15
C GLY A 476 12.72 14.36 46.37
N ALA A 477 12.42 15.15 45.35
CA ALA A 477 11.39 16.19 45.35
C ALA A 477 10.09 15.67 44.71
N GLU A 478 8.96 16.24 45.12
CA GLU A 478 7.68 16.03 44.42
C GLU A 478 7.73 16.72 43.04
N LEU A 479 7.28 16.02 42.00
CA LEU A 479 7.34 16.49 40.61
C LEU A 479 5.93 16.61 40.03
N ASP A 480 5.56 17.80 39.57
CA ASP A 480 4.36 18.03 38.76
C ASP A 480 4.77 18.28 37.30
N VAL A 481 4.66 17.25 36.46
CA VAL A 481 4.95 17.30 35.02
C VAL A 481 3.68 17.27 34.16
N ASN A 482 2.50 17.30 34.78
CA ASN A 482 1.24 17.07 34.06
C ASN A 482 0.90 18.21 33.09
N GLY A 483 1.48 19.40 33.31
CA GLY A 483 1.34 20.55 32.42
C GLY A 483 2.23 20.50 31.17
N LEU A 484 2.98 19.41 30.94
CA LEU A 484 3.84 19.27 29.77
C LEU A 484 3.15 18.50 28.62
N ALA A 485 3.18 19.11 27.45
CA ALA A 485 2.62 18.62 26.19
C ALA A 485 3.69 18.62 25.08
N GLY A 486 3.76 17.53 24.33
CA GLY A 486 4.75 17.32 23.28
C GLY A 486 5.39 15.94 23.39
N HIS A 487 6.11 15.57 22.34
CA HIS A 487 6.84 14.31 22.26
C HIS A 487 8.20 14.52 21.60
N VAL A 488 9.05 13.52 21.77
CA VAL A 488 10.39 13.45 21.19
C VAL A 488 10.55 12.11 20.50
N ASP A 489 10.97 12.12 19.23
CA ASP A 489 11.19 10.89 18.45
C ASP A 489 12.44 10.12 18.92
N GLY A 490 13.42 10.84 19.48
CA GLY A 490 14.62 10.27 20.08
C GLY A 490 15.39 11.33 20.86
N TYR A 491 15.98 10.95 21.99
CA TYR A 491 16.79 11.84 22.84
C TYR A 491 18.04 11.10 23.32
N VAL A 492 19.22 11.65 23.05
CA VAL A 492 20.50 10.96 23.27
C VAL A 492 21.22 11.54 24.49
N LEU A 493 21.55 10.67 25.43
CA LEU A 493 22.46 10.97 26.53
C LEU A 493 23.77 10.19 26.31
N ASP A 494 24.80 10.87 25.81
CA ASP A 494 26.08 10.27 25.42
C ASP A 494 27.13 10.27 26.56
N ARG A 495 26.82 10.93 27.67
CA ARG A 495 27.68 11.05 28.85
C ARG A 495 26.85 11.20 30.14
N PRO A 496 27.44 10.96 31.32
CA PRO A 496 26.79 11.29 32.58
C PRO A 496 26.50 12.80 32.68
N LEU A 497 25.25 13.15 32.95
CA LEU A 497 24.76 14.52 33.11
C LEU A 497 23.97 14.65 34.43
N SER A 498 23.90 15.85 34.97
CA SER A 498 22.90 16.17 36.00
C SER A 498 21.49 16.17 35.39
N ALA A 499 20.46 15.96 36.23
CA ALA A 499 19.06 16.04 35.79
C ALA A 499 18.75 17.38 35.10
N ARG A 500 19.32 18.48 35.62
CA ARG A 500 19.20 19.81 35.02
C ARG A 500 19.78 19.85 33.60
N GLU A 501 21.02 19.39 33.42
CA GLU A 501 21.68 19.39 32.10
C GLU A 501 20.94 18.54 31.06
N GLY A 502 20.27 17.47 31.49
CA GLY A 502 19.41 16.66 30.61
C GLY A 502 18.04 17.31 30.32
N ILE A 503 17.51 18.15 31.20
CA ILE A 503 16.18 18.76 31.05
C ILE A 503 16.25 20.11 30.31
N GLU A 504 17.32 20.89 30.48
CA GLU A 504 17.45 22.22 29.86
C GLU A 504 17.30 22.25 28.33
N PRO A 505 17.86 21.29 27.56
CA PRO A 505 17.63 21.23 26.11
C PRO A 505 16.16 21.00 25.75
N LEU A 506 15.44 20.20 26.54
CA LEU A 506 14.00 19.98 26.37
C LEU A 506 13.20 21.23 26.72
N ALA A 507 13.59 21.94 27.79
CA ALA A 507 12.95 23.20 28.19
C ALA A 507 13.09 24.27 27.10
N LEU A 508 14.25 24.30 26.41
CA LEU A 508 14.49 25.16 25.27
C LEU A 508 13.62 24.76 24.06
N ALA A 509 13.58 23.48 23.71
CA ALA A 509 12.84 22.98 22.55
C ALA A 509 11.32 23.14 22.66
N PHE A 510 10.77 22.86 23.84
CA PHE A 510 9.32 22.85 24.09
C PHE A 510 8.82 24.10 24.83
N PHE A 511 9.71 25.08 25.07
CA PHE A 511 9.39 26.34 25.75
C PHE A 511 8.70 26.15 27.10
N PHE A 512 9.18 25.20 27.92
CA PHE A 512 8.70 25.01 29.29
C PHE A 512 9.69 25.54 30.32
N GLN A 513 9.22 25.68 31.55
CA GLN A 513 10.04 26.07 32.69
C GLN A 513 9.79 25.15 33.88
N ALA A 514 10.78 25.05 34.74
CA ALA A 514 10.73 24.30 35.99
C ALA A 514 10.87 25.29 37.16
N VAL A 515 9.89 25.31 38.04
CA VAL A 515 9.83 26.27 39.15
C VAL A 515 9.58 25.53 40.46
N GLU A 516 10.11 26.04 41.55
CA GLU A 516 9.72 25.57 42.87
C GLU A 516 8.38 26.21 43.25
N SER A 517 7.43 25.39 43.67
CA SER A 517 6.12 25.83 44.15
C SER A 517 5.62 24.85 45.19
N GLY A 518 5.25 25.34 46.36
CA GLY A 518 4.69 24.53 47.44
C GLY A 518 5.62 23.43 47.98
N GLY A 519 6.94 23.55 47.83
CA GLY A 519 7.92 22.54 48.23
C GLY A 519 8.19 21.44 47.18
N GLY A 520 7.55 21.51 46.01
CA GLY A 520 7.76 20.63 44.87
C GLY A 520 8.31 21.38 43.64
N LEU A 521 8.67 20.63 42.60
CA LEU A 521 9.04 21.17 41.30
C LEU A 521 7.86 21.04 40.33
N ARG A 522 7.37 22.17 39.85
CA ARG A 522 6.30 22.26 38.86
C ARG A 522 6.87 22.59 37.48
N PHE A 523 6.46 21.82 36.48
CA PHE A 523 6.85 21.98 35.08
C PHE A 523 5.63 22.34 34.23
N PHE A 524 5.71 23.43 33.48
CA PHE A 524 4.64 23.90 32.61
C PHE A 524 5.19 24.73 31.46
N HIS A 525 4.47 24.78 30.34
CA HIS A 525 4.87 25.62 29.20
C HIS A 525 4.76 27.10 29.55
N LYS A 526 5.67 27.91 29.01
CA LYS A 526 5.67 29.37 29.20
C LYS A 526 4.36 30.02 28.69
N LYS A 527 3.76 29.46 27.64
CA LYS A 527 2.47 29.94 27.09
C LYS A 527 1.29 29.75 28.06
N ASP A 528 1.40 28.79 28.98
CA ASP A 528 0.37 28.44 29.97
C ASP A 528 0.63 29.12 31.33
N ALA A 529 1.58 30.07 31.38
CA ALA A 529 1.91 30.79 32.60
C ALA A 529 0.71 31.64 33.09
N PRO A 530 0.30 31.51 34.37
CA PRO A 530 -0.79 32.30 34.92
C PRO A 530 -0.53 33.80 34.82
N LEU A 531 -1.49 34.55 34.28
CA LEU A 531 -1.42 36.01 34.18
C LEU A 531 -2.18 36.70 35.30
N THR A 532 -1.47 37.44 36.16
CA THR A 532 -2.08 38.24 37.22
C THR A 532 -2.00 39.73 36.90
N VAL A 533 -3.15 40.42 36.88
CA VAL A 533 -3.18 41.88 36.80
C VAL A 533 -2.91 42.48 38.19
N VAL A 534 -1.88 43.32 38.28
CA VAL A 534 -1.47 44.00 39.51
C VAL A 534 -1.75 45.50 39.37
N ASP A 535 -2.45 46.07 40.35
CA ASP A 535 -2.59 47.53 40.47
C ASP A 535 -1.23 48.13 40.82
N SER A 536 -0.68 48.98 39.94
CA SER A 536 0.65 49.56 40.12
C SER A 536 0.78 50.43 41.37
N ARG A 537 -0.33 50.87 41.97
CA ARG A 537 -0.35 51.58 43.27
C ARG A 537 -0.10 50.67 44.47
N ARG A 538 -0.07 49.35 44.27
CA ARG A 538 0.11 48.34 45.33
C ARG A 538 1.55 47.82 45.43
N PHE A 539 2.46 48.26 44.57
CA PHE A 539 3.88 47.93 44.72
C PHE A 539 4.44 48.55 46.01
N VAL A 540 5.32 47.80 46.67
CA VAL A 540 5.93 48.19 47.94
C VAL A 540 7.18 49.04 47.66
N VAL A 541 7.25 50.21 48.27
CA VAL A 541 8.45 51.05 48.29
C VAL A 541 9.14 50.81 49.63
N VAL A 542 10.24 50.07 49.63
CA VAL A 542 10.93 49.62 50.86
C VAL A 542 11.72 50.77 51.51
N LYS A 543 12.28 51.68 50.70
CA LYS A 543 12.92 52.92 51.15
C LYS A 543 12.25 54.13 50.48
N PRO A 544 12.08 55.27 51.17
CA PRO A 544 11.33 56.42 50.65
C PRO A 544 11.77 56.92 49.25
N ASP A 545 13.05 56.76 48.92
CA ASP A 545 13.63 57.24 47.65
C ASP A 545 13.70 56.16 46.55
N ASP A 546 13.31 54.92 46.84
CA ASP A 546 13.30 53.85 45.85
C ASP A 546 12.13 54.04 44.86
N PRO A 547 12.33 53.89 43.55
CA PRO A 547 11.23 53.92 42.60
C PRO A 547 10.32 52.70 42.80
N ALA A 548 9.02 52.85 42.55
CA ALA A 548 8.06 51.74 42.67
C ALA A 548 8.36 50.58 41.71
N TRP A 549 8.98 50.88 40.56
CA TRP A 549 9.52 49.91 39.60
C TRP A 549 10.72 50.49 38.85
N ARG A 550 11.56 49.62 38.31
CA ARG A 550 12.69 49.96 37.45
C ARG A 550 12.62 49.16 36.16
N PHE A 551 12.71 49.82 35.01
CA PHE A 551 12.87 49.15 33.72
C PHE A 551 14.33 49.23 33.25
N ILE A 552 14.86 48.09 32.81
CA ILE A 552 16.23 47.95 32.31
C ILE A 552 16.11 47.44 30.87
N ARG A 553 16.81 48.08 29.93
CA ARG A 553 16.81 47.68 28.52
C ARG A 553 18.24 47.45 28.05
N ALA A 554 18.54 46.23 27.62
CA ALA A 554 19.87 45.89 27.11
C ALA A 554 20.18 46.58 25.77
N GLN A 555 21.46 46.79 25.45
CA GLN A 555 21.85 47.42 24.19
C GLN A 555 21.66 46.46 23.00
N GLU A 556 21.35 47.00 21.84
CA GLU A 556 21.09 46.18 20.65
C GLU A 556 22.30 45.35 20.21
N THR A 557 23.50 45.88 20.35
CA THR A 557 24.78 45.21 20.03
C THR A 557 25.13 44.04 20.96
N GLU A 558 24.42 43.92 22.08
CA GLU A 558 24.60 42.82 23.06
C GLU A 558 23.74 41.60 22.74
N LEU A 559 22.69 41.78 21.93
CA LEU A 559 21.74 40.73 21.53
C LEU A 559 22.20 39.99 20.26
N PRO A 560 21.81 38.72 20.06
CA PRO A 560 22.17 37.98 18.85
C PRO A 560 21.42 38.48 17.61
N MET A 561 22.13 38.60 16.49
CA MET A 561 21.53 38.75 15.16
C MET A 561 20.98 37.41 14.67
N ALA A 562 21.65 36.31 15.01
CA ALA A 562 21.28 34.97 14.55
C ALA A 562 21.45 33.92 15.65
N VAL A 563 20.61 32.90 15.58
CA VAL A 563 20.61 31.72 16.43
C VAL A 563 20.80 30.50 15.54
N ARG A 564 21.72 29.61 15.92
CA ARG A 564 21.87 28.30 15.29
C ARG A 564 21.45 27.19 16.23
N LEU A 565 20.73 26.22 15.69
CA LEU A 565 20.24 25.06 16.42
C LEU A 565 20.75 23.79 15.73
N GLY A 566 21.60 23.03 16.43
CA GLY A 566 22.00 21.70 16.01
C GLY A 566 21.03 20.64 16.53
N TYR A 567 20.69 19.67 15.68
CA TYR A 567 19.73 18.59 15.95
C TYR A 567 20.09 17.32 15.17
N ILE A 568 19.38 16.22 15.44
CA ILE A 568 19.52 14.94 14.72
C ILE A 568 18.33 14.80 13.78
N ASP A 569 18.57 14.57 12.49
CA ASP A 569 17.52 14.45 11.47
C ASP A 569 17.24 12.99 11.11
N ALA A 570 16.09 12.46 11.54
CA ALA A 570 15.66 11.09 11.26
C ALA A 570 15.46 10.82 9.76
N MET A 571 15.11 11.84 8.97
CA MET A 571 14.81 11.67 7.55
C MET A 571 16.07 11.62 6.69
N THR A 572 17.24 11.95 7.25
CA THR A 572 18.54 11.89 6.57
C THR A 572 19.51 10.92 7.24
N ASP A 573 19.01 9.74 7.64
CA ASP A 573 19.82 8.67 8.25
C ASP A 573 20.45 9.10 9.59
N TYR A 574 19.66 9.80 10.42
CA TYR A 574 20.04 10.30 11.75
C TYR A 574 21.32 11.16 11.74
N ARG A 575 21.56 11.89 10.64
CA ARG A 575 22.70 12.81 10.54
C ARG A 575 22.48 14.05 11.40
N HIS A 576 23.58 14.59 11.92
CA HIS A 576 23.57 15.91 12.53
C HIS A 576 23.28 16.98 11.49
N ALA A 577 22.30 17.83 11.79
CA ALA A 577 21.89 18.95 10.96
C ALA A 577 21.83 20.23 11.78
N THR A 578 21.85 21.38 11.09
CA THR A 578 21.79 22.70 11.73
C THR A 578 20.83 23.61 10.98
N VAL A 579 19.98 24.31 11.71
CA VAL A 579 19.16 25.42 11.18
C VAL A 579 19.64 26.75 11.74
N GLU A 580 19.42 27.83 10.99
CA GLU A 580 19.71 29.20 11.42
C GLU A 580 18.46 30.05 11.30
N ALA A 581 18.10 30.73 12.40
CA ALA A 581 17.14 31.82 12.40
C ALA A 581 17.90 33.14 12.50
N ARG A 582 17.54 34.12 11.67
CA ARG A 582 18.24 35.40 11.58
C ARG A 582 17.28 36.58 11.56
N ARG A 583 17.64 37.63 12.30
CA ARG A 583 16.97 38.93 12.26
C ARG A 583 17.48 39.73 11.06
N LEU A 584 16.56 40.20 10.20
CA LEU A 584 16.90 40.95 8.98
C LEU A 584 17.19 42.44 9.20
N VAL A 585 16.89 42.97 10.39
CA VAL A 585 17.01 44.40 10.73
C VAL A 585 17.72 44.55 12.07
N GLY A 586 18.77 45.38 12.11
CA GLY A 586 19.51 45.75 13.33
C GLY A 586 21.01 45.93 13.10
N GLY A 587 21.72 46.40 14.13
CA GLY A 587 23.17 46.66 14.11
C GLY A 587 24.05 45.59 14.77
N SER A 588 23.48 44.49 15.26
CA SER A 588 24.24 43.40 15.90
C SER A 588 24.88 42.45 14.89
N ALA A 589 26.04 41.90 15.24
CA ALA A 589 26.72 40.83 14.50
C ALA A 589 26.91 39.56 15.35
N ARG A 590 26.36 39.52 16.57
CA ARG A 590 26.52 38.36 17.47
C ARG A 590 25.72 37.17 16.98
N GLN A 591 26.27 35.99 17.18
CA GLN A 591 25.60 34.72 16.89
C GLN A 591 25.68 33.84 18.14
N ILE A 592 24.59 33.15 18.47
CA ILE A 592 24.57 32.13 19.50
C ILE A 592 24.20 30.78 18.91
N SER A 593 24.58 29.70 19.58
CA SER A 593 24.32 28.34 19.10
C SER A 593 23.96 27.43 20.27
N ALA A 594 23.02 26.52 20.05
CA ALA A 594 22.71 25.43 20.97
C ALA A 594 22.67 24.10 20.21
N GLU A 595 23.14 23.05 20.86
CA GLU A 595 23.00 21.67 20.41
C GLU A 595 21.88 21.03 21.23
N ILE A 596 20.83 20.57 20.55
CA ILE A 596 19.76 19.79 21.18
C ILE A 596 19.97 18.34 20.77
N PRO A 597 20.26 17.41 21.70
CA PRO A 597 20.50 16.01 21.39
C PRO A 597 19.18 15.27 21.16
N MET A 598 18.34 15.83 20.30
CA MET A 598 16.98 15.42 20.01
C MET A 598 16.84 15.14 18.51
N VAL A 599 16.15 14.04 18.23
CA VAL A 599 15.67 13.71 16.90
C VAL A 599 14.42 14.54 16.61
N MET A 600 14.46 15.34 15.56
CA MET A 600 13.34 16.18 15.13
C MET A 600 13.43 16.47 13.63
N ASP A 601 12.31 16.85 13.03
CA ASP A 601 12.31 17.36 11.66
C ASP A 601 12.85 18.81 11.56
N GLN A 602 13.20 19.21 10.34
CA GLN A 602 13.73 20.54 10.06
C GLN A 602 12.73 21.66 10.38
N ALA A 603 11.42 21.44 10.18
CA ALA A 603 10.41 22.47 10.38
C ALA A 603 10.26 22.81 11.88
N LEU A 604 10.22 21.78 12.74
CA LEU A 604 10.25 21.91 14.19
C LEU A 604 11.54 22.59 14.65
N ALA A 605 12.71 22.15 14.17
CA ALA A 605 13.99 22.77 14.51
C ALA A 605 14.01 24.27 14.15
N ARG A 606 13.53 24.62 12.95
CA ARG A 606 13.47 26.03 12.49
C ARG A 606 12.51 26.86 13.32
N ARG A 607 11.32 26.33 13.63
CA ARG A 607 10.35 27.00 14.51
C ARG A 607 10.96 27.27 15.89
N ILE A 608 11.69 26.29 16.44
CA ILE A 608 12.38 26.46 17.72
C ILE A 608 13.39 27.60 17.65
N ALA A 609 14.23 27.64 16.61
CA ALA A 609 15.24 28.68 16.44
C ALA A 609 14.63 30.08 16.25
N GLU A 610 13.52 30.21 15.51
CA GLU A 610 12.82 31.47 15.27
C GLU A 610 12.18 32.01 16.56
N ILE A 611 11.46 31.17 17.31
CA ILE A 611 10.86 31.54 18.60
C ILE A 611 11.97 31.89 19.61
N TRP A 612 13.04 31.09 19.69
CA TRP A 612 14.15 31.36 20.62
C TRP A 612 14.83 32.71 20.33
N LEU A 613 15.09 33.03 19.05
CA LEU A 613 15.61 34.34 18.67
C LEU A 613 14.64 35.46 19.09
N GLN A 614 13.36 35.32 18.78
CA GLN A 614 12.36 36.34 19.14
C GLN A 614 12.22 36.51 20.66
N GLU A 615 12.26 35.42 21.44
CA GLU A 615 12.21 35.43 22.90
C GLU A 615 13.38 36.25 23.47
N ILE A 616 14.62 35.99 23.02
CA ILE A 616 15.80 36.74 23.48
C ILE A 616 15.65 38.25 23.22
N TRP A 617 15.08 38.62 22.08
CA TRP A 617 14.83 40.01 21.73
C TRP A 617 13.70 40.65 22.52
N LEU A 618 12.69 39.86 22.91
CA LEU A 618 11.61 40.29 23.78
C LEU A 618 12.14 40.53 25.20
N GLU A 619 12.93 39.59 25.74
CA GLU A 619 13.56 39.65 27.06
C GLU A 619 14.63 40.75 27.21
N ARG A 620 14.89 41.52 26.15
CA ARG A 620 15.72 42.75 26.20
C ARG A 620 15.21 43.73 27.26
N GLU A 621 13.90 43.82 27.43
CA GLU A 621 13.28 44.65 28.47
C GLU A 621 13.07 43.83 29.75
N ARG A 622 13.67 44.29 30.84
CA ARG A 622 13.56 43.71 32.19
C ARG A 622 12.92 44.69 33.14
N ALA A 623 12.27 44.17 34.16
CA ALA A 623 11.64 44.95 35.22
C ALA A 623 12.08 44.46 36.61
N GLU A 624 12.28 45.40 37.52
CA GLU A 624 12.47 45.14 38.95
C GLU A 624 11.39 45.92 39.72
N PHE A 625 10.69 45.25 40.63
CA PHE A 625 9.67 45.86 41.48
C PHE A 625 9.49 45.02 42.75
N THR A 626 8.83 45.56 43.77
CA THR A 626 8.55 44.82 45.01
C THR A 626 7.05 44.59 45.16
N LEU A 627 6.64 43.32 45.20
CA LEU A 627 5.26 42.90 45.41
C LEU A 627 4.91 42.90 46.92
N PRO A 628 3.65 43.18 47.29
CA PRO A 628 3.21 43.09 48.68
C PRO A 628 3.10 41.62 49.13
N PRO A 629 3.24 41.32 50.45
CA PRO A 629 3.06 39.97 50.99
C PRO A 629 1.70 39.34 50.68
N SER A 630 0.65 40.14 50.44
CA SER A 630 -0.66 39.63 50.03
C SER A 630 -0.67 38.94 48.67
N ARG A 631 0.41 39.05 47.89
CA ARG A 631 0.62 38.35 46.62
C ARG A 631 1.52 37.13 46.78
N ILE A 632 1.53 36.48 47.95
CA ILE A 632 2.37 35.31 48.25
C ILE A 632 2.17 34.14 47.26
N SER A 633 1.00 34.06 46.62
CA SER A 633 0.66 33.03 45.63
C SER A 633 1.39 33.17 44.29
N LEU A 634 2.14 34.25 44.06
CA LEU A 634 2.93 34.41 42.85
C LEU A 634 4.28 33.73 43.01
N ASP A 635 4.64 32.89 42.05
CA ASP A 635 5.92 32.18 41.99
C ASP A 635 6.76 32.69 40.81
N PRO A 636 8.09 32.43 40.80
CA PRO A 636 8.86 32.56 39.57
C PRO A 636 8.19 31.77 38.43
N GLY A 637 8.19 32.32 37.22
CA GLY A 637 7.51 31.75 36.05
C GLY A 637 6.11 32.31 35.79
N ASP A 638 5.43 32.85 36.80
CA ASP A 638 4.13 33.53 36.63
C ASP A 638 4.28 34.84 35.85
N MET A 639 3.19 35.27 35.21
CA MET A 639 3.13 36.54 34.52
C MET A 639 2.39 37.59 35.34
N VAL A 640 2.91 38.81 35.33
CA VAL A 640 2.25 39.97 35.91
C VAL A 640 2.04 41.03 34.83
N SER A 641 0.84 41.62 34.83
CA SER A 641 0.52 42.76 33.97
C SER A 641 0.13 43.95 34.82
N PHE A 642 0.69 45.12 34.52
CA PHE A 642 0.37 46.35 35.24
C PHE A 642 0.53 47.59 34.37
N MET A 643 -0.20 48.65 34.74
CA MET A 643 -0.10 49.96 34.11
C MET A 643 1.16 50.69 34.58
N ALA A 644 2.07 50.94 33.64
CA ALA A 644 3.27 51.74 33.84
C ALA A 644 3.35 52.83 32.75
N ASP A 645 3.50 54.09 33.16
CA ASP A 645 3.62 55.24 32.25
C ASP A 645 2.48 55.32 31.20
N GLY A 646 1.25 55.00 31.62
CA GLY A 646 0.07 55.02 30.76
C GLY A 646 -0.03 53.86 29.76
N ARG A 647 0.84 52.85 29.85
CA ARG A 647 0.80 51.64 29.01
C ARG A 647 0.64 50.40 29.87
N ASN A 648 -0.17 49.45 29.42
CA ASN A 648 -0.19 48.13 30.04
C ASN A 648 1.05 47.37 29.60
N ARG A 649 1.81 46.81 30.54
CA ARG A 649 3.00 46.01 30.25
C ARG A 649 2.90 44.67 30.95
N THR A 650 3.38 43.64 30.28
CA THR A 650 3.35 42.27 30.76
C THR A 650 4.76 41.74 30.91
N PHE A 651 5.04 41.18 32.09
CA PHE A 651 6.34 40.63 32.45
C PHE A 651 6.19 39.25 33.07
N ARG A 652 7.09 38.33 32.75
CA ARG A 652 7.23 37.03 33.42
C ARG A 652 8.24 37.15 34.56
N LEU A 653 7.85 36.71 35.75
CA LEU A 653 8.70 36.69 36.94
C LEU A 653 9.83 35.67 36.75
N THR A 654 11.05 36.05 37.06
CA THR A 654 12.26 35.19 36.92
C THR A 654 12.89 34.86 38.26
N ALA A 655 12.73 35.74 39.25
CA ALA A 655 13.18 35.53 40.61
C ALA A 655 12.29 36.31 41.57
N ILE A 656 12.04 35.74 42.75
CA ILE A 656 11.40 36.41 43.88
C ILE A 656 12.28 36.19 45.11
N LYS A 657 12.54 37.26 45.85
CA LYS A 657 13.24 37.22 47.13
C LYS A 657 12.34 37.78 48.21
N ASP A 658 11.91 36.93 49.12
CA ASP A 658 11.06 37.31 50.24
C ASP A 658 11.85 38.00 51.36
N GLY A 659 11.28 39.07 51.90
CA GLY A 659 11.86 39.93 52.93
C GLY A 659 10.82 40.91 53.48
N ALA A 660 11.17 42.19 53.64
CA ALA A 660 10.21 43.24 54.06
C ALA A 660 9.07 43.47 53.04
N GLY A 661 9.34 43.15 51.77
CA GLY A 661 8.37 42.90 50.71
C GLY A 661 8.92 41.78 49.82
N ARG A 662 8.18 41.39 48.78
CA ARG A 662 8.63 40.34 47.85
C ARG A 662 9.33 40.99 46.67
N ALA A 663 10.66 41.11 46.73
CA ALA A 663 11.45 41.73 45.66
C ALA A 663 11.46 40.81 44.43
N ALA A 664 10.98 41.29 43.29
CA ALA A 664 10.79 40.51 42.09
C ALA A 664 11.62 41.06 40.92
N SER A 665 12.25 40.15 40.19
CA SER A 665 12.89 40.42 38.89
C SER A 665 12.07 39.76 37.79
N ALA A 666 11.84 40.48 36.69
CA ALA A 666 10.98 40.02 35.62
C ALA A 666 11.51 40.40 34.23
N VAL A 667 11.11 39.65 33.21
CA VAL A 667 11.45 39.89 31.79
C VAL A 667 10.18 40.14 30.99
N ALA A 668 10.22 40.98 29.97
CA ALA A 668 9.06 41.18 29.11
C ALA A 668 8.63 39.85 28.47
N ALA A 669 7.33 39.61 28.40
CA ALA A 669 6.77 38.35 27.95
C ALA A 669 5.48 38.57 27.15
N ASP A 670 5.28 37.71 26.16
CA ASP A 670 4.12 37.69 25.28
C ASP A 670 3.81 36.24 24.90
N ASN A 671 2.62 35.75 25.27
CA ASN A 671 2.25 34.36 25.01
C ASN A 671 1.96 34.08 23.53
N SER A 672 1.63 35.11 22.75
CA SER A 672 1.42 34.97 21.29
C SER A 672 2.70 34.58 20.55
N LEU A 673 3.86 34.72 21.19
CA LEU A 673 5.13 34.26 20.64
C LEU A 673 5.17 32.73 20.43
N TYR A 674 4.45 31.98 21.25
CA TYR A 674 4.47 30.51 21.22
C TYR A 674 3.35 29.92 20.35
N THR A 675 2.44 30.75 19.82
CA THR A 675 1.41 30.33 18.85
C THR A 675 2.00 30.28 17.44
N GLY A 676 1.81 29.16 16.74
CA GLY A 676 2.57 28.78 15.53
C GLY A 676 2.40 29.69 14.33
N VAL A 677 3.48 29.84 13.56
CA VAL A 677 3.44 30.24 12.15
C VAL A 677 3.69 28.96 11.34
N PRO A 678 2.86 28.65 10.32
CA PRO A 678 3.07 27.45 9.52
C PRO A 678 4.43 27.48 8.84
N VAL A 679 5.25 26.47 9.08
CA VAL A 679 6.51 26.26 8.35
C VAL A 679 6.27 25.23 7.26
N ILE A 680 6.58 25.59 6.01
CA ILE A 680 6.52 24.65 4.90
C ILE A 680 7.69 23.66 5.05
N GLU A 681 7.37 22.40 5.28
CA GLU A 681 8.36 21.31 5.25
C GLU A 681 8.97 21.19 3.85
N ARG A 682 10.31 21.04 3.80
CA ARG A 682 11.03 20.63 2.59
C ARG A 682 11.69 19.30 2.90
N HIS A 683 11.15 18.22 2.37
CA HIS A 683 11.81 16.92 2.46
C HIS A 683 12.97 16.87 1.46
N ALA A 684 14.12 16.35 1.90
CA ALA A 684 15.16 15.94 0.97
C ALA A 684 14.67 14.68 0.22
N ALA A 685 14.87 14.65 -1.09
CA ALA A 685 14.53 13.47 -1.89
C ALA A 685 15.36 12.27 -1.38
N THR A 686 14.67 11.26 -0.84
CA THR A 686 15.31 10.02 -0.44
C THR A 686 15.43 9.14 -1.68
N LYS A 687 16.57 8.46 -1.87
CA LYS A 687 16.72 7.55 -2.99
C LYS A 687 16.08 6.21 -2.62
N ALA A 688 15.21 5.68 -3.46
CA ALA A 688 14.61 4.37 -3.24
C ALA A 688 15.70 3.29 -3.14
N PRO A 689 15.65 2.38 -2.15
CA PRO A 689 16.50 1.20 -2.17
C PRO A 689 16.12 0.31 -3.35
N GLU A 690 17.10 -0.25 -4.05
CA GLU A 690 16.85 -1.20 -5.15
C GLU A 690 16.28 -2.51 -4.58
N VAL A 691 15.00 -2.77 -4.85
CA VAL A 691 14.35 -4.03 -4.49
C VAL A 691 14.54 -5.02 -5.64
N MET A 692 15.29 -6.09 -5.38
CA MET A 692 15.54 -7.16 -6.37
C MET A 692 14.36 -8.13 -6.41
N GLY A 693 13.66 -8.20 -7.54
CA GLY A 693 12.66 -9.23 -7.81
C GLY A 693 13.27 -10.56 -8.26
N PRO A 694 12.49 -11.67 -8.27
CA PRO A 694 12.99 -12.94 -8.80
C PRO A 694 13.30 -12.81 -10.29
N ALA A 695 14.42 -13.38 -10.72
CA ALA A 695 14.81 -13.43 -12.12
C ALA A 695 13.82 -14.26 -12.94
N MET A 696 13.89 -14.10 -14.25
CA MET A 696 13.24 -14.94 -15.24
C MET A 696 14.31 -15.77 -15.94
N LEU A 697 13.99 -17.03 -16.24
CA LEU A 697 14.90 -17.97 -16.93
C LEU A 697 14.22 -18.54 -18.16
N GLU A 698 14.84 -18.41 -19.32
CA GLU A 698 14.50 -19.13 -20.54
C GLU A 698 15.52 -20.23 -20.84
N CYS A 699 15.00 -21.36 -21.33
CA CYS A 699 15.80 -22.51 -21.74
C CYS A 699 15.64 -22.65 -23.25
N LEU A 700 16.73 -22.46 -23.99
CA LEU A 700 16.73 -22.42 -25.43
C LEU A 700 17.48 -23.63 -25.97
N ASP A 701 16.78 -24.50 -26.67
CA ASP A 701 17.40 -25.63 -27.35
C ASP A 701 17.74 -25.22 -28.78
N LEU A 702 18.93 -24.66 -28.95
CA LEU A 702 19.38 -24.06 -30.20
C LEU A 702 20.27 -25.03 -31.00
N PRO A 703 20.26 -24.96 -32.34
CA PRO A 703 21.27 -25.62 -33.17
C PRO A 703 22.67 -25.03 -32.92
N LEU A 704 23.70 -25.70 -33.47
CA LEU A 704 25.05 -25.14 -33.56
C LEU A 704 25.04 -23.84 -34.37
N LEU A 705 25.58 -22.76 -33.82
CA LEU A 705 25.61 -21.43 -34.44
C LEU A 705 27.01 -21.16 -35.02
N THR A 706 28.05 -21.43 -34.23
CA THR A 706 29.46 -21.22 -34.62
C THR A 706 30.17 -22.54 -34.94
N GLY A 707 29.72 -23.65 -34.34
CA GLY A 707 30.34 -24.97 -34.39
C GLY A 707 31.33 -25.26 -33.26
N GLU A 708 31.60 -24.29 -32.37
CA GLU A 708 32.46 -24.47 -31.18
C GLU A 708 31.67 -24.97 -29.96
N GLU A 709 30.35 -24.99 -30.07
CA GLU A 709 29.46 -25.25 -28.94
C GLU A 709 29.34 -26.75 -28.66
N THR A 710 29.01 -27.10 -27.42
CA THR A 710 28.70 -28.49 -27.06
C THR A 710 27.39 -28.90 -27.73
N PRO A 711 27.38 -29.83 -28.71
CA PRO A 711 26.22 -30.00 -29.61
C PRO A 711 24.93 -30.48 -28.94
N HIS A 712 25.03 -31.21 -27.84
CA HIS A 712 23.86 -31.69 -27.10
C HIS A 712 23.35 -30.67 -26.07
N ALA A 713 24.14 -29.67 -25.69
CA ALA A 713 23.78 -28.73 -24.63
C ALA A 713 22.98 -27.53 -25.17
N GLY A 714 21.80 -27.29 -24.58
CA GLY A 714 21.05 -26.06 -24.81
C GLY A 714 21.60 -24.88 -24.00
N TYR A 715 20.91 -23.75 -24.08
CA TYR A 715 21.29 -22.49 -23.47
C TYR A 715 20.32 -22.04 -22.37
N PHE A 716 20.87 -21.34 -21.39
CA PHE A 716 20.11 -20.54 -20.45
C PHE A 716 20.24 -19.05 -20.76
N ALA A 717 19.12 -18.35 -20.70
CA ALA A 717 19.06 -16.89 -20.75
C ALA A 717 18.30 -16.39 -19.52
N ALA A 718 18.89 -15.49 -18.74
CA ALA A 718 18.23 -14.94 -17.56
C ALA A 718 18.05 -13.42 -17.66
N PHE A 719 16.95 -12.91 -17.11
CA PHE A 719 16.67 -11.47 -17.07
C PHE A 719 16.01 -11.07 -15.75
N ALA A 720 16.38 -9.90 -15.22
CA ALA A 720 15.75 -9.25 -14.08
C ALA A 720 16.01 -7.74 -14.15
N ASP A 721 15.07 -6.94 -13.64
CA ASP A 721 15.20 -5.48 -13.52
C ASP A 721 14.71 -5.02 -12.13
N PRO A 722 15.59 -4.50 -11.25
CA PRO A 722 17.04 -4.37 -11.44
C PRO A 722 17.75 -5.75 -11.51
N TRP A 723 18.89 -5.81 -12.21
CA TRP A 723 19.71 -7.03 -12.27
C TRP A 723 20.35 -7.34 -10.90
N PRO A 724 20.12 -8.52 -10.31
CA PRO A 724 20.53 -8.81 -8.93
C PRO A 724 22.02 -9.20 -8.79
N GLY A 725 22.84 -8.86 -9.79
CA GLY A 725 24.14 -9.48 -10.00
C GLY A 725 24.00 -10.88 -10.61
N ALA A 726 25.04 -11.70 -10.48
CA ALA A 726 25.08 -13.02 -11.09
C ALA A 726 23.92 -13.92 -10.63
N VAL A 727 23.28 -14.63 -11.57
CA VAL A 727 22.20 -15.58 -11.32
C VAL A 727 22.76 -17.00 -11.36
N ALA A 728 22.65 -17.72 -10.24
CA ALA A 728 23.02 -19.13 -10.14
C ALA A 728 21.89 -20.00 -10.70
N ILE A 729 22.22 -21.06 -11.43
CA ILE A 729 21.29 -22.10 -11.87
C ILE A 729 21.73 -23.43 -11.28
N TYR A 730 20.88 -24.02 -10.44
CA TYR A 730 21.06 -25.35 -9.88
C TYR A 730 20.15 -26.34 -10.60
N ARG A 731 20.55 -27.61 -10.70
CA ARG A 731 19.76 -28.70 -11.30
C ARG A 731 19.50 -29.83 -10.32
N SER A 732 18.33 -30.44 -10.40
CA SER A 732 17.92 -31.64 -9.65
C SER A 732 17.07 -32.57 -10.55
N ALA A 733 17.31 -33.88 -10.48
CA ALA A 733 16.50 -34.89 -11.17
C ALA A 733 15.20 -35.23 -10.43
N GLU A 734 15.21 -35.12 -9.10
CA GLU A 734 14.11 -35.55 -8.21
C GLU A 734 13.38 -34.36 -7.57
N GLY A 735 13.87 -33.13 -7.76
CA GLY A 735 13.29 -31.90 -7.19
C GLY A 735 13.72 -31.57 -5.76
N GLU A 736 14.57 -32.39 -5.12
CA GLU A 736 15.00 -32.15 -3.72
C GLU A 736 16.51 -31.90 -3.57
N SER A 737 17.36 -32.65 -4.30
CA SER A 737 18.82 -32.54 -4.23
C SER A 737 19.40 -31.72 -5.38
N TYR A 738 19.64 -30.43 -5.15
CA TYR A 738 20.13 -29.49 -6.16
C TYR A 738 21.66 -29.38 -6.17
N ARG A 739 22.26 -29.44 -7.37
CA ARG A 739 23.69 -29.15 -7.61
C ARG A 739 23.84 -27.95 -8.54
N LEU A 740 24.87 -27.13 -8.35
CA LEU A 740 25.14 -26.00 -9.25
C LEU A 740 25.40 -26.54 -10.67
N ASN A 741 24.70 -25.98 -11.66
CA ASN A 741 24.89 -26.27 -13.08
C ASN A 741 25.77 -25.18 -13.72
N THR A 742 25.34 -23.92 -13.62
CA THR A 742 26.04 -22.79 -14.21
C THR A 742 25.66 -21.46 -13.53
N VAL A 743 26.32 -20.37 -13.93
CA VAL A 743 26.09 -19.00 -13.46
C VAL A 743 25.99 -18.07 -14.66
N ILE A 744 24.99 -17.19 -14.66
CA ILE A 744 24.80 -16.14 -15.66
C ILE A 744 25.21 -14.80 -15.04
N GLU A 745 26.21 -14.13 -15.59
CA GLU A 745 26.77 -12.90 -15.02
C GLU A 745 26.02 -11.62 -15.43
N ALA A 746 25.40 -11.63 -16.61
CA ALA A 746 24.73 -10.47 -17.21
C ALA A 746 23.31 -10.80 -17.68
N PRO A 747 22.37 -9.84 -17.64
CA PRO A 747 21.01 -10.06 -18.12
C PRO A 747 21.01 -10.24 -19.65
N ALA A 748 20.29 -11.24 -20.13
CA ALA A 748 20.07 -11.44 -21.56
C ALA A 748 19.02 -10.46 -22.11
N THR A 749 19.25 -10.01 -23.35
CA THR A 749 18.30 -9.15 -24.06
C THR A 749 17.15 -9.99 -24.58
N MET A 750 15.97 -9.89 -23.95
CA MET A 750 14.80 -10.70 -24.31
C MET A 750 13.49 -9.91 -24.21
N GLY A 751 12.43 -10.42 -24.84
CA GLY A 751 11.18 -9.71 -25.01
C GLY A 751 10.05 -10.59 -25.56
N GLU A 752 9.03 -9.95 -26.10
CA GLU A 752 7.87 -10.61 -26.70
C GLU A 752 7.41 -9.94 -28.01
N SER A 753 6.79 -10.71 -28.90
CA SER A 753 6.15 -10.18 -30.10
C SER A 753 4.86 -9.44 -29.72
N LEU A 754 4.61 -8.30 -30.39
CA LEU A 754 3.38 -7.53 -30.21
C LEU A 754 2.32 -7.87 -31.27
N GLU A 755 2.71 -8.62 -32.29
CA GLU A 755 1.87 -9.03 -33.41
C GLU A 755 2.20 -10.47 -33.84
N ASP A 756 1.29 -11.05 -34.61
CA ASP A 756 1.44 -12.37 -35.21
C ASP A 756 2.61 -12.36 -36.21
N PHE A 757 3.47 -13.37 -36.13
CA PHE A 757 4.66 -13.50 -36.98
C PHE A 757 4.50 -14.67 -37.94
N ALA A 758 4.09 -14.34 -39.17
CA ALA A 758 3.88 -15.31 -40.24
C ALA A 758 5.19 -15.98 -40.70
N SER A 759 5.05 -17.14 -41.35
CA SER A 759 6.17 -17.82 -41.97
C SER A 759 6.77 -16.99 -43.11
N GLY A 760 8.10 -17.01 -43.23
CA GLY A 760 8.82 -16.19 -44.21
C GLY A 760 9.70 -17.01 -45.14
N PRO A 761 10.25 -16.39 -46.20
CA PRO A 761 11.13 -17.08 -47.12
C PRO A 761 12.47 -17.48 -46.47
N VAL A 762 12.90 -18.72 -46.68
CA VAL A 762 14.23 -19.21 -46.25
C VAL A 762 15.26 -19.01 -47.37
N GLY A 763 16.52 -18.75 -47.00
CA GLY A 763 17.64 -18.65 -47.95
C GLY A 763 17.68 -17.37 -48.80
N ARG A 764 16.78 -16.41 -48.55
CA ARG A 764 16.76 -15.08 -49.17
C ARG A 764 16.27 -14.05 -48.17
N TRP A 765 16.45 -12.77 -48.51
CA TRP A 765 15.96 -11.65 -47.71
C TRP A 765 14.44 -11.56 -47.70
N ASP A 766 13.88 -11.38 -46.51
CA ASP A 766 12.50 -10.98 -46.31
C ASP A 766 12.44 -9.45 -46.11
N HIS A 767 11.98 -8.76 -47.14
CA HIS A 767 11.76 -7.31 -47.12
C HIS A 767 10.32 -6.91 -46.84
N GLY A 768 9.38 -7.87 -46.89
CA GLY A 768 7.95 -7.61 -46.77
C GLY A 768 7.47 -7.67 -45.33
N THR A 769 8.05 -8.57 -44.54
CA THR A 769 7.66 -8.78 -43.14
C THR A 769 8.35 -7.76 -42.23
N GLN A 770 7.58 -7.16 -41.34
CA GLN A 770 8.05 -6.40 -40.20
C GLN A 770 7.56 -7.09 -38.93
N LEU A 771 8.35 -7.02 -37.86
CA LEU A 771 7.99 -7.60 -36.58
C LEU A 771 8.15 -6.57 -35.47
N SER A 772 7.03 -6.19 -34.87
CA SER A 772 6.95 -5.32 -33.72
C SER A 772 7.15 -6.14 -32.45
N ILE A 773 8.10 -5.71 -31.61
CA ILE A 773 8.46 -6.40 -30.37
C ILE A 773 8.57 -5.41 -29.22
N ARG A 774 8.42 -5.93 -28.00
CA ARG A 774 8.75 -5.22 -26.77
C ARG A 774 9.84 -5.97 -26.02
N LEU A 775 10.95 -5.30 -25.70
CA LEU A 775 11.99 -5.83 -24.84
C LEU A 775 11.64 -5.62 -23.37
N TYR A 776 12.05 -6.54 -22.50
CA TYR A 776 12.00 -6.32 -21.06
C TYR A 776 13.16 -5.44 -20.58
N GLY A 777 14.29 -5.46 -21.28
CA GLY A 777 15.45 -4.61 -21.08
C GLY A 777 16.52 -4.85 -22.14
N GLY A 778 17.55 -4.01 -22.18
CA GLY A 778 18.57 -4.00 -23.23
C GLY A 778 18.20 -3.12 -24.43
N ALA A 779 19.03 -3.13 -25.47
CA ALA A 779 18.82 -2.34 -26.68
C ALA A 779 19.25 -3.13 -27.92
N LEU A 780 18.56 -2.90 -29.03
CA LEU A 780 18.89 -3.49 -30.33
C LEU A 780 19.54 -2.45 -31.24
N GLN A 781 20.44 -2.91 -32.10
CA GLN A 781 21.12 -2.06 -33.07
C GLN A 781 20.89 -2.56 -34.49
N SER A 782 20.82 -1.62 -35.44
CA SER A 782 20.79 -1.96 -36.86
C SER A 782 22.20 -2.31 -37.34
N LEU A 783 22.32 -3.32 -38.18
CA LEU A 783 23.59 -3.74 -38.77
C LEU A 783 23.60 -3.59 -40.29
N ASP A 784 24.77 -3.27 -40.82
CA ASP A 784 25.01 -3.36 -42.26
C ASP A 784 25.07 -4.81 -42.75
N ARG A 785 24.93 -4.98 -44.06
CA ARG A 785 24.79 -6.30 -44.69
C ARG A 785 25.93 -7.27 -44.35
N LEU A 786 27.18 -6.81 -44.34
CA LEU A 786 28.33 -7.69 -44.13
C LEU A 786 28.41 -8.22 -42.69
N PRO A 787 28.35 -7.38 -41.64
CA PRO A 787 28.25 -7.85 -40.26
C PRO A 787 27.07 -8.79 -40.01
N LEU A 788 25.91 -8.51 -40.63
CA LEU A 788 24.75 -9.39 -40.51
C LEU A 788 25.04 -10.79 -41.08
N LEU A 789 25.57 -10.86 -42.30
CA LEU A 789 25.92 -12.14 -42.93
C LEU A 789 27.09 -12.86 -42.24
N ALA A 790 27.84 -12.17 -41.39
CA ALA A 790 28.87 -12.74 -40.53
C ALA A 790 28.33 -13.27 -39.18
N GLY A 791 27.00 -13.31 -39.00
CA GLY A 791 26.36 -13.83 -37.79
C GLY A 791 25.89 -12.77 -36.79
N GLY A 792 25.80 -11.50 -37.19
CA GLY A 792 25.24 -10.44 -36.32
C GLY A 792 23.71 -10.49 -36.21
N ASN A 793 23.15 -9.83 -35.18
CA ASN A 793 21.70 -9.70 -34.94
C ASN A 793 20.91 -11.02 -35.02
N ILE A 794 21.44 -12.09 -34.43
CA ILE A 794 20.73 -13.37 -34.33
C ILE A 794 19.69 -13.26 -33.22
N MET A 795 18.44 -13.59 -33.54
CA MET A 795 17.30 -13.59 -32.63
C MET A 795 16.62 -14.96 -32.68
N ALA A 796 16.27 -15.50 -31.53
CA ALA A 796 15.47 -16.70 -31.40
C ALA A 796 14.03 -16.32 -31.03
N ILE A 797 13.03 -16.85 -31.75
CA ILE A 797 11.61 -16.72 -31.41
C ILE A 797 10.99 -18.10 -31.21
N ARG A 798 10.24 -18.25 -30.12
CA ARG A 798 9.62 -19.53 -29.73
C ARG A 798 8.24 -19.69 -30.34
N ASN A 799 7.97 -20.84 -30.95
CA ASN A 799 6.63 -21.19 -31.42
C ASN A 799 5.80 -21.90 -30.33
N GLU A 800 4.54 -22.20 -30.63
CA GLU A 800 3.60 -22.84 -29.71
C GLU A 800 3.97 -24.29 -29.34
N ASP A 801 4.69 -25.00 -30.22
CA ASP A 801 5.19 -26.36 -29.99
C ASP A 801 6.45 -26.37 -29.10
N GLY A 802 7.00 -25.19 -28.80
CA GLY A 802 8.17 -25.00 -27.96
C GLY A 802 9.51 -24.96 -28.71
N ASP A 803 9.51 -25.15 -30.02
CA ASP A 803 10.70 -25.03 -30.89
C ASP A 803 11.08 -23.55 -31.09
N TRP A 804 12.37 -23.33 -31.37
CA TRP A 804 12.93 -22.01 -31.64
C TRP A 804 13.22 -21.82 -33.13
N GLU A 805 12.61 -20.80 -33.75
CA GLU A 805 13.10 -20.27 -35.02
C GLU A 805 14.24 -19.29 -34.75
N ILE A 806 15.38 -19.50 -35.40
CA ILE A 806 16.44 -18.50 -35.47
C ILE A 806 16.24 -17.65 -36.72
N PHE A 807 16.20 -16.34 -36.52
CA PHE A 807 16.20 -15.36 -37.60
C PHE A 807 17.21 -14.25 -37.32
N GLN A 808 17.56 -13.49 -38.35
CA GLN A 808 18.35 -12.27 -38.20
C GLN A 808 17.58 -11.06 -38.68
N PHE A 809 17.87 -9.87 -38.15
CA PHE A 809 17.25 -8.62 -38.57
C PHE A 809 18.30 -7.57 -38.92
N ARG A 810 18.09 -6.84 -40.02
CA ARG A 810 18.98 -5.75 -40.43
C ARG A 810 18.70 -4.46 -39.68
N THR A 811 17.43 -4.08 -39.61
CA THR A 811 17.00 -2.80 -39.06
C THR A 811 16.23 -3.03 -37.77
N ALA A 812 16.61 -2.33 -36.72
CA ALA A 812 15.85 -2.21 -35.47
C ALA A 812 15.51 -0.73 -35.25
N GLN A 813 14.23 -0.39 -35.43
CA GLN A 813 13.73 0.97 -35.24
C GLN A 813 13.01 1.08 -33.90
N LEU A 814 13.48 1.94 -33.00
CA LEU A 814 12.79 2.24 -31.74
C LEU A 814 11.53 3.07 -32.01
N THR A 815 10.36 2.53 -31.66
CA THR A 815 9.04 3.15 -31.92
C THR A 815 8.31 3.56 -30.63
N GLY A 816 8.78 3.14 -29.47
CA GLY A 816 8.29 3.51 -28.15
C GLY A 816 9.23 3.06 -27.04
N GLU A 817 8.84 3.21 -25.78
CA GLU A 817 9.63 2.72 -24.65
C GLU A 817 9.84 1.20 -24.76
N ASN A 818 11.10 0.79 -24.84
CA ASN A 818 11.55 -0.60 -25.08
C ASN A 818 10.84 -1.32 -26.25
N THR A 819 10.27 -0.59 -27.19
CA THR A 819 9.45 -1.13 -28.28
C THR A 819 10.13 -0.88 -29.62
N TYR A 820 10.32 -1.93 -30.41
CA TYR A 820 11.06 -1.89 -31.66
C TYR A 820 10.27 -2.52 -32.81
N THR A 821 10.45 -2.00 -34.02
CA THR A 821 10.05 -2.67 -35.26
C THR A 821 11.29 -3.21 -35.97
N LEU A 822 11.32 -4.52 -36.18
CA LEU A 822 12.40 -5.23 -36.86
C LEU A 822 12.06 -5.44 -38.34
N SER A 823 13.03 -5.23 -39.24
CA SER A 823 12.83 -5.43 -40.68
C SER A 823 14.11 -5.82 -41.41
N GLY A 824 13.95 -6.30 -42.65
CA GLY A 824 15.04 -6.87 -43.44
C GLY A 824 15.51 -8.16 -42.79
N LEU A 825 14.64 -9.17 -42.79
CA LEU A 825 14.83 -10.38 -42.00
C LEU A 825 15.52 -11.47 -42.84
N LEU A 826 16.30 -12.32 -42.17
CA LEU A 826 16.77 -13.60 -42.70
C LEU A 826 16.16 -14.70 -41.83
N ARG A 827 15.23 -15.48 -42.40
CA ARG A 827 14.38 -16.42 -41.66
C ARG A 827 14.97 -17.84 -41.64
N GLY A 828 14.56 -18.65 -40.66
CA GLY A 828 14.89 -20.07 -40.57
C GLY A 828 16.39 -20.41 -40.66
N GLN A 829 17.25 -19.56 -40.08
CA GLN A 829 18.71 -19.76 -40.10
C GLN A 829 19.11 -21.03 -39.35
N PHE A 830 20.30 -21.56 -39.64
CA PHE A 830 20.84 -22.77 -38.98
C PHE A 830 19.90 -23.98 -39.01
N GLY A 831 19.08 -24.10 -40.06
CA GLY A 831 18.17 -25.23 -40.24
C GLY A 831 16.86 -25.16 -39.48
N THR A 832 16.53 -24.04 -38.83
CA THR A 832 15.30 -23.90 -38.02
C THR A 832 14.05 -23.57 -38.82
N GLY A 833 14.07 -23.66 -40.14
CA GLY A 833 12.90 -23.34 -40.97
C GLY A 833 11.66 -24.18 -40.66
N PHE A 834 11.84 -25.40 -40.13
CA PHE A 834 10.72 -26.25 -39.69
C PHE A 834 10.00 -25.71 -38.43
N ALA A 835 10.62 -24.79 -37.67
CA ALA A 835 10.05 -24.17 -36.48
C ALA A 835 9.13 -22.99 -36.80
N MET A 836 9.15 -22.47 -38.04
CA MET A 836 8.23 -21.42 -38.47
C MET A 836 6.76 -21.90 -38.40
N ARG A 837 5.86 -21.00 -38.01
CA ARG A 837 4.39 -21.21 -38.04
C ARG A 837 3.73 -20.07 -38.80
N ASP A 838 2.52 -20.32 -39.30
CA ASP A 838 1.75 -19.34 -40.06
C ASP A 838 0.39 -19.08 -39.37
N PRO A 839 0.36 -18.21 -38.35
CA PRO A 839 1.47 -17.46 -37.75
C PRO A 839 2.04 -18.12 -36.48
N VAL A 840 3.18 -17.60 -36.00
CA VAL A 840 3.50 -17.62 -34.56
C VAL A 840 2.67 -16.50 -33.91
N ALA A 841 1.80 -16.82 -32.96
CA ALA A 841 0.90 -15.84 -32.36
C ALA A 841 1.63 -14.71 -31.62
N ALA A 842 0.99 -13.54 -31.52
CA ALA A 842 1.44 -12.44 -30.68
C ALA A 842 1.68 -12.88 -29.22
N GLY A 843 2.67 -12.29 -28.56
CA GLY A 843 3.11 -12.67 -27.21
C GLY A 843 4.19 -13.76 -27.19
N ALA A 844 4.70 -14.17 -28.34
CA ALA A 844 5.77 -15.17 -28.44
C ALA A 844 7.09 -14.64 -27.87
N ARG A 845 7.82 -15.49 -27.14
CA ARG A 845 9.09 -15.14 -26.49
C ARG A 845 10.19 -14.93 -27.55
N LEU A 846 10.92 -13.82 -27.41
CA LEU A 846 12.13 -13.53 -28.18
C LEU A 846 13.35 -13.41 -27.27
N VAL A 847 14.49 -13.90 -27.75
CA VAL A 847 15.80 -13.77 -27.08
C VAL A 847 16.86 -13.41 -28.12
N LEU A 848 17.60 -12.33 -27.89
CA LEU A 848 18.79 -12.01 -28.68
C LEU A 848 19.88 -13.03 -28.34
N VAL A 849 20.47 -13.63 -29.36
CA VAL A 849 21.49 -14.65 -29.19
C VAL A 849 22.86 -13.98 -29.25
N ASP A 850 23.45 -13.78 -28.08
CA ASP A 850 24.75 -13.13 -27.86
C ASP A 850 25.52 -13.80 -26.70
N GLU A 851 26.62 -13.20 -26.26
CA GLU A 851 27.48 -13.71 -25.18
C GLU A 851 26.82 -13.80 -23.79
N THR A 852 25.62 -13.26 -23.61
CA THR A 852 24.89 -13.34 -22.34
C THR A 852 24.19 -14.69 -22.13
N LEU A 853 24.08 -15.50 -23.19
CA LEU A 853 23.55 -16.85 -23.13
C LEU A 853 24.67 -17.83 -22.71
N VAL A 854 24.36 -18.73 -21.78
CA VAL A 854 25.32 -19.71 -21.26
C VAL A 854 24.84 -21.13 -21.54
N GLN A 855 25.69 -21.99 -22.12
CA GLN A 855 25.34 -23.39 -22.33
C GLN A 855 25.15 -24.11 -20.99
N ALA A 856 24.14 -24.97 -20.91
CA ALA A 856 23.91 -25.83 -19.77
C ALA A 856 25.07 -26.82 -19.59
N ASP A 857 25.55 -27.01 -18.36
CA ASP A 857 26.48 -28.10 -18.05
C ASP A 857 25.73 -29.44 -18.14
N MET A 858 25.92 -30.17 -19.24
CA MET A 858 25.10 -31.31 -19.59
C MET A 858 25.92 -32.42 -20.24
N LEU A 859 25.63 -33.68 -19.86
CA LEU A 859 26.19 -34.87 -20.48
C LEU A 859 25.31 -35.31 -21.67
N LEU A 860 25.85 -36.11 -22.58
CA LEU A 860 25.07 -36.62 -23.71
C LEU A 860 23.88 -37.49 -23.26
N GLU A 861 24.02 -38.20 -22.14
CA GLU A 861 22.98 -39.03 -21.54
C GLU A 861 21.83 -38.23 -20.90
N ASP A 862 22.02 -36.94 -20.63
CA ASP A 862 20.99 -36.05 -20.08
C ASP A 862 19.96 -35.62 -21.16
N VAL A 863 20.24 -35.87 -22.44
CA VAL A 863 19.35 -35.49 -23.56
C VAL A 863 18.00 -36.20 -23.44
N GLY A 864 16.92 -35.42 -23.53
CA GLY A 864 15.54 -35.90 -23.38
C GLY A 864 15.11 -36.10 -21.92
N GLN A 865 16.03 -36.04 -20.95
CA GLN A 865 15.71 -36.13 -19.53
C GLN A 865 15.16 -34.79 -19.01
N SER A 866 14.03 -34.86 -18.29
CA SER A 866 13.47 -33.69 -17.60
C SER A 866 14.20 -33.45 -16.29
N TYR A 867 14.72 -32.23 -16.12
CA TYR A 867 15.35 -31.75 -14.89
C TYR A 867 14.58 -30.55 -14.34
N THR A 868 14.57 -30.39 -13.02
CA THR A 868 14.12 -29.17 -12.36
C THR A 868 15.32 -28.25 -12.12
N TYR A 869 15.25 -27.05 -12.70
CA TYR A 869 16.26 -26.00 -12.54
C TYR A 869 15.80 -24.97 -11.51
N ARG A 870 16.56 -24.80 -10.43
CA ARG A 870 16.33 -23.78 -9.41
C ARG A 870 17.29 -22.61 -9.65
N PHE A 871 16.79 -21.38 -9.74
CA PHE A 871 17.59 -20.23 -10.13
C PHE A 871 17.28 -18.97 -9.33
N GLY A 872 18.31 -18.16 -9.05
CA GLY A 872 18.23 -16.96 -8.21
C GLY A 872 19.59 -16.29 -8.00
N PRO A 873 19.65 -15.15 -7.28
CA PRO A 873 20.88 -14.38 -7.08
C PRO A 873 21.97 -15.21 -6.39
N TYR A 874 23.15 -15.31 -7.00
CA TYR A 874 24.25 -16.17 -6.54
C TYR A 874 24.69 -15.92 -5.09
N GLY A 875 24.57 -14.68 -4.61
CA GLY A 875 24.94 -14.30 -3.24
C GLY A 875 23.89 -14.60 -2.15
N ARG A 876 22.76 -15.23 -2.49
CA ARG A 876 21.68 -15.56 -1.55
C ARG A 876 21.54 -17.06 -1.32
N ASP A 877 20.91 -17.42 -0.21
CA ASP A 877 20.59 -18.79 0.10
C ASP A 877 19.55 -19.34 -0.89
N MET A 878 19.71 -20.59 -1.33
CA MET A 878 18.81 -21.25 -2.29
C MET A 878 17.38 -21.45 -1.76
N ALA A 879 17.16 -21.35 -0.44
CA ALA A 879 15.84 -21.33 0.19
C ALA A 879 15.17 -19.94 0.21
N ASP A 880 15.86 -18.88 -0.20
CA ASP A 880 15.28 -17.54 -0.27
C ASP A 880 14.12 -17.53 -1.31
N PRO A 881 12.96 -16.92 -0.99
CA PRO A 881 11.81 -16.80 -1.91
C PRO A 881 12.10 -16.15 -3.28
N VAL A 882 13.24 -15.47 -3.45
CA VAL A 882 13.65 -14.97 -4.78
C VAL A 882 14.08 -16.08 -5.73
N TYR A 883 14.41 -17.28 -5.23
CA TYR A 883 14.68 -18.45 -6.06
C TYR A 883 13.39 -19.01 -6.67
N ARG A 884 13.46 -19.43 -7.93
CA ARG A 884 12.34 -20.02 -8.67
C ARG A 884 12.75 -21.33 -9.32
N ASP A 885 11.78 -22.19 -9.58
CA ASP A 885 11.97 -23.48 -10.23
C ASP A 885 11.38 -23.48 -11.64
N LYS A 886 12.09 -24.10 -12.59
CA LYS A 886 11.60 -24.37 -13.95
C LYS A 886 12.00 -25.79 -14.35
N SER A 887 11.04 -26.62 -14.69
CA SER A 887 11.32 -27.95 -15.25
C SER A 887 11.49 -27.86 -16.76
N HIS A 888 12.56 -28.45 -17.28
CA HIS A 888 12.86 -28.45 -18.71
C HIS A 888 13.65 -29.69 -19.11
N SER A 889 13.45 -30.14 -20.34
CA SER A 889 14.19 -31.23 -20.99
C SER A 889 14.77 -30.69 -22.30
N PHE A 890 16.10 -30.74 -22.42
CA PHE A 890 16.78 -30.38 -23.66
C PHE A 890 16.77 -31.60 -24.60
N SER A 891 16.31 -31.40 -25.84
CA SER A 891 16.30 -32.41 -26.90
C SER A 891 17.66 -32.55 -27.61
N GLY A 892 18.59 -31.61 -27.38
CA GLY A 892 19.91 -31.60 -28.00
C GLY A 892 19.83 -31.17 -29.46
N ALA A 893 19.18 -30.05 -29.74
CA ALA A 893 18.91 -29.55 -31.09
C ALA A 893 20.16 -29.36 -31.95
N GLY A 894 21.33 -29.15 -31.35
CA GLY A 894 22.61 -29.09 -32.06
C GLY A 894 23.06 -30.43 -32.66
N LEU A 895 22.54 -31.57 -32.20
CA LEU A 895 22.75 -32.90 -32.79
C LEU A 895 21.78 -33.21 -33.94
N ARG A 896 20.71 -32.43 -34.10
CA ARG A 896 19.63 -32.71 -35.05
C ARG A 896 20.10 -32.54 -36.51
N PRO A 897 20.00 -33.58 -37.36
CA PRO A 897 20.22 -33.43 -38.80
C PRO A 897 19.28 -32.42 -39.43
N TRP A 898 19.73 -31.71 -40.45
CA TRP A 898 18.87 -30.78 -41.19
C TRP A 898 18.00 -31.51 -42.21
N SER A 899 16.83 -30.95 -42.51
CA SER A 899 15.97 -31.50 -43.57
C SER A 899 16.69 -31.45 -44.92
N PRO A 900 16.62 -32.51 -45.74
CA PRO A 900 17.08 -32.47 -47.13
C PRO A 900 16.36 -31.40 -47.96
N VAL A 901 16.87 -31.10 -49.14
CA VAL A 901 16.28 -30.11 -50.07
C VAL A 901 16.32 -30.61 -51.50
N HIS A 902 15.64 -29.91 -52.41
CA HIS A 902 15.62 -30.24 -53.85
C HIS A 902 15.18 -31.69 -54.13
N VAL A 903 14.03 -32.08 -53.55
CA VAL A 903 13.46 -33.41 -53.81
C VAL A 903 12.99 -33.48 -55.26
N HIS A 904 13.53 -34.45 -55.99
CA HIS A 904 13.12 -34.81 -57.33
C HIS A 904 12.59 -36.23 -57.35
N GLY A 905 11.69 -36.49 -58.30
CA GLY A 905 11.18 -37.82 -58.56
C GLY A 905 10.96 -38.00 -60.04
N HIS A 906 11.36 -39.14 -60.57
CA HIS A 906 11.06 -39.52 -61.95
C HIS A 906 10.77 -41.02 -62.05
N ARG A 907 9.96 -41.39 -63.04
CA ARG A 907 9.64 -42.79 -63.33
C ARG A 907 10.63 -43.32 -64.38
N GLU A 908 11.28 -44.42 -64.07
CA GLU A 908 12.26 -45.04 -64.96
C GLU A 908 11.62 -45.80 -66.12
N THR A 909 12.19 -45.65 -67.32
CA THR A 909 11.64 -46.24 -68.54
C THR A 909 12.07 -47.70 -68.65
N GLY A 910 11.14 -48.63 -68.48
CA GLY A 910 11.36 -50.08 -68.63
C GLY A 910 11.14 -50.88 -67.36
N SER A 911 11.44 -50.34 -66.17
CA SER A 911 11.14 -50.97 -64.87
C SER A 911 9.90 -50.39 -64.18
N ASN A 912 9.41 -49.22 -64.61
CA ASN A 912 8.35 -48.46 -63.94
C ASN A 912 8.65 -48.08 -62.49
N ASP A 913 9.90 -48.21 -62.02
CA ASP A 913 10.29 -47.77 -60.68
C ASP A 913 10.21 -46.25 -60.60
N ILE A 914 9.81 -45.73 -59.43
CA ILE A 914 9.93 -44.30 -59.14
C ILE A 914 11.25 -44.10 -58.39
N VAL A 915 12.18 -43.38 -59.00
CA VAL A 915 13.43 -42.96 -58.37
C VAL A 915 13.20 -41.60 -57.73
N LEU A 916 13.50 -41.52 -56.44
CA LEU A 916 13.44 -40.30 -55.63
C LEU A 916 14.88 -39.89 -55.29
N ASP A 917 15.26 -38.65 -55.57
CA ASP A 917 16.59 -38.10 -55.25
C ASP A 917 16.48 -36.72 -54.60
N TRP A 918 17.50 -36.35 -53.83
CA TRP A 918 17.52 -35.08 -53.09
C TRP A 918 18.97 -34.62 -52.82
N ILE A 919 19.12 -33.41 -52.27
CA ILE A 919 20.41 -32.85 -51.85
C ILE A 919 20.50 -32.85 -50.32
N ARG A 920 21.59 -33.43 -49.81
CA ARG A 920 21.94 -33.44 -48.37
C ARG A 920 22.25 -32.03 -47.89
N ARG A 921 21.89 -31.75 -46.64
CA ARG A 921 22.35 -30.56 -45.90
C ARG A 921 23.21 -30.98 -44.72
N THR A 922 24.12 -30.11 -44.29
CA THR A 922 24.97 -30.37 -43.11
C THR A 922 24.84 -29.25 -42.08
N ARG A 923 24.87 -29.65 -40.80
CA ARG A 923 24.84 -28.74 -39.64
C ARG A 923 26.22 -28.26 -39.21
N SER A 924 27.29 -28.92 -39.66
CA SER A 924 28.68 -28.59 -39.31
C SER A 924 29.53 -28.44 -40.57
N GLY A 925 30.43 -27.44 -40.60
CA GLY A 925 31.39 -27.23 -41.70
C GLY A 925 30.81 -26.88 -43.07
N GLY A 926 29.49 -26.65 -43.19
CA GLY A 926 28.80 -26.39 -44.46
C GLY A 926 28.97 -24.99 -45.05
N MET A 927 29.68 -24.09 -44.36
CA MET A 927 29.88 -22.70 -44.79
C MET A 927 31.14 -22.48 -45.64
N SER A 928 31.97 -23.52 -45.81
CA SER A 928 33.22 -23.41 -46.56
C SER A 928 33.00 -23.53 -48.07
N TRP A 929 33.33 -22.46 -48.80
CA TRP A 929 33.31 -22.45 -50.27
C TRP A 929 34.50 -23.15 -50.92
N ASN A 930 35.48 -23.62 -50.13
CA ASN A 930 36.68 -24.29 -50.62
C ASN A 930 36.52 -25.82 -50.72
N LEU A 931 35.46 -26.38 -50.13
CA LEU A 931 35.22 -27.82 -50.13
C LEU A 931 34.44 -28.23 -51.39
N ALA A 932 34.79 -29.38 -51.97
CA ALA A 932 34.08 -29.92 -53.13
C ALA A 932 32.67 -30.44 -52.77
N GLU A 933 32.51 -30.93 -51.53
CA GLU A 933 31.26 -31.40 -50.96
C GLU A 933 31.26 -31.02 -49.47
N VAL A 934 30.09 -30.68 -48.92
CA VAL A 934 29.99 -30.32 -47.50
C VAL A 934 30.20 -31.56 -46.63
N PRO A 935 30.83 -31.48 -45.46
CA PRO A 935 31.12 -32.67 -44.66
C PRO A 935 29.83 -33.36 -44.18
N LEU A 936 29.90 -34.68 -44.00
CA LEU A 936 28.85 -35.44 -43.31
C LEU A 936 28.98 -35.19 -41.81
N GLY A 937 27.93 -34.60 -41.21
CA GLY A 937 27.89 -34.31 -39.78
C GLY A 937 27.55 -35.51 -38.89
N GLU A 938 27.48 -36.72 -39.47
CA GLU A 938 27.06 -37.96 -38.83
C GLU A 938 28.04 -39.09 -39.19
N ASP A 939 28.07 -40.18 -38.41
CA ASP A 939 28.99 -41.32 -38.66
C ASP A 939 28.67 -42.04 -39.98
N GLU A 940 27.40 -42.07 -40.37
CA GLU A 940 26.92 -42.67 -41.61
C GLU A 940 25.79 -41.82 -42.24
N GLU A 941 25.75 -41.79 -43.56
CA GLU A 941 24.67 -41.12 -44.29
C GLU A 941 23.46 -42.06 -44.36
N ARG A 942 22.34 -41.68 -43.72
CA ARG A 942 21.11 -42.48 -43.63
C ARG A 942 19.87 -41.61 -43.79
N TYR A 943 18.86 -42.11 -44.49
CA TYR A 943 17.58 -41.45 -44.69
C TYR A 943 16.39 -42.40 -44.54
N GLU A 944 15.29 -41.85 -44.04
CA GLU A 944 13.95 -42.43 -44.08
C GLU A 944 13.06 -41.64 -45.04
N VAL A 945 12.44 -42.35 -45.99
CA VAL A 945 11.53 -41.80 -46.99
C VAL A 945 10.13 -42.39 -46.77
N ASP A 946 9.23 -41.60 -46.19
CA ASP A 946 7.84 -41.98 -46.06
C ASP A 946 7.07 -41.65 -47.34
N ILE A 947 6.40 -42.65 -47.90
CA ILE A 947 5.38 -42.51 -48.93
C ILE A 947 4.03 -42.30 -48.23
N LEU A 948 3.33 -41.22 -48.59
CA LEU A 948 2.12 -40.80 -47.90
C LEU A 948 0.85 -41.04 -48.73
N ASP A 949 -0.24 -41.33 -48.04
CA ASP A 949 -1.62 -41.35 -48.55
C ASP A 949 -2.51 -40.49 -47.64
N ALA A 950 -3.03 -39.38 -48.19
CA ALA A 950 -3.81 -38.39 -47.45
C ALA A 950 -3.16 -37.98 -46.10
N GLY A 951 -1.83 -37.87 -46.08
CA GLY A 951 -1.04 -37.52 -44.89
C GLY A 951 -0.61 -38.69 -43.99
N ASN A 952 -1.12 -39.91 -44.21
CA ASN A 952 -0.74 -41.11 -43.46
C ASN A 952 0.43 -41.84 -44.15
N VAL A 953 1.35 -42.40 -43.36
CA VAL A 953 2.48 -43.18 -43.89
C VAL A 953 1.98 -44.53 -44.41
N ARG A 954 2.12 -44.76 -45.71
CA ARG A 954 1.85 -46.06 -46.36
C ARG A 954 3.06 -46.98 -46.31
N ARG A 955 4.25 -46.41 -46.54
CA ARG A 955 5.51 -47.14 -46.56
C ARG A 955 6.65 -46.22 -46.16
N THR A 956 7.64 -46.77 -45.46
CA THR A 956 8.92 -46.11 -45.19
C THR A 956 10.02 -46.86 -45.91
N LEU A 957 10.80 -46.17 -46.75
CA LEU A 957 12.01 -46.69 -47.38
C LEU A 957 13.24 -46.20 -46.62
N ASN A 958 14.21 -47.09 -46.41
CA ASN A 958 15.49 -46.76 -45.79
C ASN A 958 16.58 -46.76 -46.85
N THR A 959 17.43 -45.73 -46.86
CA THR A 959 18.57 -45.65 -47.79
C THR A 959 19.79 -45.04 -47.12
N THR A 960 20.97 -45.42 -47.60
CA THR A 960 22.27 -44.87 -47.15
C THR A 960 22.89 -43.93 -48.18
N GLN A 961 22.10 -43.49 -49.16
CA GLN A 961 22.46 -42.54 -50.21
C GLN A 961 21.33 -41.52 -50.33
N PRO A 962 21.57 -40.32 -50.90
CA PRO A 962 20.51 -39.32 -51.11
C PRO A 962 19.60 -39.68 -52.30
N LEU A 963 19.25 -40.96 -52.41
CA LEU A 963 18.44 -41.58 -53.45
C LEU A 963 17.71 -42.81 -52.90
N ALA A 964 16.44 -42.97 -53.25
CA ALA A 964 15.64 -44.14 -52.94
C ALA A 964 14.85 -44.62 -54.18
N SER A 965 14.73 -45.94 -54.35
CA SER A 965 13.91 -46.54 -55.40
C SER A 965 12.62 -47.09 -54.81
N TYR A 966 11.48 -46.58 -55.29
CA TYR A 966 10.15 -47.10 -54.99
C TYR A 966 9.71 -48.00 -56.14
N THR A 967 10.02 -49.29 -56.00
CA THR A 967 9.91 -50.26 -57.11
C THR A 967 8.48 -50.46 -57.59
N GLU A 968 8.29 -50.88 -58.85
CA GLU A 968 6.95 -51.20 -59.39
C GLU A 968 6.18 -52.19 -58.51
N THR A 969 6.86 -53.20 -57.95
CA THR A 969 6.23 -54.17 -57.03
C THR A 969 5.73 -53.50 -55.74
N MET A 970 6.49 -52.56 -55.18
CA MET A 970 6.07 -51.80 -54.00
C MET A 970 4.89 -50.87 -54.33
N GLN A 971 4.94 -50.21 -55.50
CA GLN A 971 3.84 -49.40 -56.00
C GLN A 971 2.54 -50.21 -56.12
N GLN A 972 2.59 -51.38 -56.76
CA GLN A 972 1.42 -52.24 -56.90
C GLN A 972 0.93 -52.79 -55.55
N ALA A 973 1.82 -53.10 -54.61
CA ALA A 973 1.44 -53.57 -53.28
C ALA A 973 0.71 -52.50 -52.47
N ASP A 974 1.14 -51.23 -52.57
CA ASP A 974 0.61 -50.14 -51.76
C ASP A 974 -0.65 -49.51 -52.40
N TRP A 975 -0.73 -49.48 -53.73
CA TRP A 975 -1.77 -48.75 -54.48
C TRP A 975 -2.65 -49.62 -55.38
N GLY A 976 -2.28 -50.88 -55.67
CA GLY A 976 -2.94 -51.75 -56.64
C GLY A 976 -2.76 -51.35 -58.12
N THR A 977 -2.25 -50.15 -58.36
CA THR A 977 -1.92 -49.59 -59.68
C THR A 977 -0.63 -48.77 -59.59
N LEU A 978 -0.14 -48.25 -60.71
CA LEU A 978 0.99 -47.32 -60.73
C LEU A 978 0.47 -45.89 -60.44
N PRO A 979 0.88 -45.25 -59.33
CA PRO A 979 0.42 -43.91 -58.98
C PRO A 979 1.01 -42.84 -59.92
N SER A 980 0.18 -41.90 -60.37
CA SER A 980 0.61 -40.73 -61.18
C SER A 980 1.10 -39.56 -60.31
N GLN A 981 0.82 -39.59 -59.01
CA GLN A 981 1.25 -38.60 -58.03
C GLN A 981 1.67 -39.29 -56.74
N LEU A 982 2.71 -38.76 -56.08
CA LEU A 982 3.13 -39.18 -54.74
C LEU A 982 3.34 -37.99 -53.83
N GLN A 983 2.96 -38.15 -52.56
CA GLN A 983 3.42 -37.29 -51.48
C GLN A 983 4.50 -38.04 -50.70
N VAL A 984 5.63 -37.38 -50.47
CA VAL A 984 6.77 -37.98 -49.78
C VAL A 984 7.28 -37.09 -48.65
N ARG A 985 7.75 -37.71 -47.57
CA ARG A 985 8.48 -37.08 -46.45
C ARG A 985 9.85 -37.71 -46.34
N ILE A 986 10.90 -36.93 -46.56
CA ILE A 986 12.28 -37.42 -46.52
C ILE A 986 13.00 -36.76 -45.34
N ALA A 987 13.57 -37.56 -44.44
CA ALA A 987 14.35 -37.08 -43.32
C ALA A 987 15.72 -37.78 -43.26
N GLN A 988 16.76 -37.02 -42.95
CA GLN A 988 18.05 -37.61 -42.58
C GLN A 988 17.95 -38.16 -41.15
N VAL A 989 18.56 -39.32 -40.90
CA VAL A 989 18.52 -40.01 -39.61
C VAL A 989 19.91 -39.99 -38.99
N SER A 990 20.00 -39.48 -37.77
CA SER A 990 21.19 -39.56 -36.93
C SER A 990 21.12 -40.78 -36.02
N PRO A 991 22.21 -41.54 -35.84
CA PRO A 991 22.28 -42.59 -34.83
C PRO A 991 22.13 -42.08 -33.39
N VAL A 992 22.48 -40.81 -33.12
CA VAL A 992 22.46 -40.21 -31.78
C VAL A 992 21.23 -39.34 -31.50
N TYR A 993 20.68 -38.67 -32.52
CA TYR A 993 19.47 -37.85 -32.38
C TYR A 993 18.19 -38.57 -32.86
N GLY A 994 18.33 -39.53 -33.77
CA GLY A 994 17.20 -40.11 -34.50
C GLY A 994 16.81 -39.29 -35.73
N ARG A 995 15.52 -39.32 -36.06
CA ARG A 995 14.99 -38.70 -37.28
C ARG A 995 15.01 -37.17 -37.18
N GLY A 996 15.69 -36.51 -38.12
CA GLY A 996 15.64 -35.05 -38.26
C GLY A 996 14.32 -34.55 -38.87
N PRO A 997 14.15 -33.23 -39.06
CA PRO A 997 12.98 -32.66 -39.72
C PRO A 997 12.87 -33.16 -41.16
N ALA A 998 11.66 -33.50 -41.59
CA ALA A 998 11.43 -34.01 -42.94
C ALA A 998 11.17 -32.88 -43.94
N VAL A 999 11.66 -33.03 -45.17
CA VAL A 999 11.17 -32.25 -46.32
C VAL A 999 9.94 -32.94 -46.90
N ASN A 1000 8.86 -32.17 -47.11
CA ASN A 1000 7.65 -32.64 -47.78
C ASN A 1000 7.73 -32.31 -49.27
N ALA A 1001 7.42 -33.26 -50.15
CA ALA A 1001 7.30 -33.02 -51.58
C ALA A 1001 6.08 -33.72 -52.17
N SER A 1002 5.41 -33.04 -53.11
CA SER A 1002 4.37 -33.61 -53.96
C SER A 1002 4.95 -33.75 -55.37
N LEU A 1003 5.06 -34.99 -55.84
CA LEU A 1003 5.71 -35.36 -57.09
C LEU A 1003 4.67 -35.87 -58.07
N ASN A 1004 4.75 -35.44 -59.32
CA ASN A 1004 3.89 -35.91 -60.41
C ASN A 1004 4.78 -36.59 -61.46
N PHE A 1005 4.33 -37.72 -62.00
CA PHE A 1005 5.12 -38.60 -62.87
C PHE A 1005 4.51 -38.79 -64.25
#